data_AF-A0A014N8Q9-F1
#
_entry.id   AF-A0A014N8Q9-F1
#
_cell.length_a   1.000
_cell.length_b   1.000
_cell.length_c   1.000
_cell.angle_alpha   90.00
_cell.angle_beta   90.00
_cell.angle_gamma   90.00
#
_symmetry.space_group_name_H-M   'P 1'
#
loop_
_entity.id
_entity.type
_entity.pdbx_description
1 polymer ?
#
loop_
_entity_poly.entity_id
_entity_poly.type
_entity_poly.pdbx_seq_one_letter_code
_entity_poly.pdbx_strand_id
1 'polypeptide(L)'
;MVHVTGEAAWTAVDDQRVVLALGGLIEGQGMWRTGTLACMERTGRFLTGAWDPPGPEGEDGPGIAGEGSWARFIGRIGAVALRAAVASTRPERRERLLALLEMWAESPFADPAARLRTGIVVTERTAVRDGRGAAVSVGWGREGRRRFVELRTGDAEPPSLGEIEEALEVPRGWGSPEQLRRLVALVRERGPVPWDREAVALLMDGTGMGRAVASLALAGMVSLSYRPLLDADERATLRLKTAEAEDAHSELARVGPAERLELLADVLPEDPAELWEPGGMRPVAERLAEAWRARYGRRTMVPERTFDAVVEMRPFPLTAGRFCAAFTDPAGEPTLRADLDTWLRRTDYGCSAADERWQIVRFEELLSGAVRNLPWIYAELPAGDPVRDGVPGFVGLIGERLNHPELLLDAGFFRHGENEPITALREVFGGRPYAGPERLDVATVDDGLTVGAEGAIDRRGYRNATRLYFRPAFYGDDERSKRLSAASATGVGRRELDAVRWLRGPVCARIVERIESASLPAGAYESNPAASAPALVARVADALGVDEDAAALHLQLLALPAPTDRNVRTWNGWKAARHQKAAATLVERGLVIEDKRPRAGRQIFLPGEWIHAKKPYQPMEAWKAELIGLRRSYNGRLENPLPLPTRTLPELFAHAWSLVEKGEGPA
;
A
#
# COMPACT_ATOMS: atom_id res chain seq x y z
N MET A 1 -26.49 -19.98 -49.89
CA MET A 1 -25.64 -21.14 -49.56
C MET A 1 -24.19 -20.76 -49.86
N VAL A 2 -23.53 -20.15 -48.89
CA VAL A 2 -22.07 -20.10 -48.71
C VAL A 2 -21.89 -20.06 -47.19
N HIS A 3 -21.88 -21.24 -46.57
CA HIS A 3 -21.41 -21.40 -45.19
C HIS A 3 -19.88 -21.38 -45.28
N VAL A 4 -19.25 -20.26 -44.95
CA VAL A 4 -17.87 -20.27 -44.48
C VAL A 4 -17.95 -20.41 -42.97
N THR A 5 -17.94 -21.65 -42.50
CA THR A 5 -17.61 -21.98 -41.10
C THR A 5 -16.12 -21.71 -40.91
N GLY A 6 -15.78 -20.43 -40.74
CA GLY A 6 -14.53 -20.06 -40.09
C GLY A 6 -14.70 -20.38 -38.60
N GLU A 7 -13.77 -21.12 -38.02
CA GLU A 7 -13.69 -21.24 -36.56
C GLU A 7 -13.70 -19.84 -35.95
N ALA A 8 -14.59 -19.62 -34.98
CA ALA A 8 -14.70 -18.33 -34.34
C ALA A 8 -13.35 -17.96 -33.69
N ALA A 9 -12.85 -16.74 -33.87
CA ALA A 9 -11.47 -16.38 -33.51
C ALA A 9 -11.11 -16.65 -32.03
N TRP A 10 -12.10 -16.69 -31.13
CA TRP A 10 -11.93 -17.02 -29.71
C TRP A 10 -11.71 -18.51 -29.41
N THR A 11 -12.04 -19.44 -30.31
CA THR A 11 -11.83 -20.89 -30.09
C THR A 11 -10.35 -21.28 -30.14
N ALA A 12 -9.50 -20.44 -30.76
CA ALA A 12 -8.06 -20.66 -30.88
C ALA A 12 -7.24 -20.02 -29.74
N VAL A 13 -7.88 -19.33 -28.79
CA VAL A 13 -7.19 -18.57 -27.74
C VAL A 13 -6.80 -19.45 -26.55
N ASP A 14 -5.60 -19.24 -26.03
CA ASP A 14 -5.16 -19.85 -24.76
C ASP A 14 -5.88 -19.20 -23.56
N ASP A 15 -7.01 -19.79 -23.18
CA ASP A 15 -7.85 -19.38 -22.05
C ASP A 15 -7.09 -19.26 -20.73
N GLN A 16 -6.06 -20.10 -20.49
CA GLN A 16 -5.27 -20.03 -19.25
C GLN A 16 -4.54 -18.71 -19.13
N ARG A 17 -4.13 -18.12 -20.27
CA ARG A 17 -3.43 -16.84 -20.31
C ARG A 17 -4.37 -15.64 -20.36
N VAL A 18 -5.68 -15.82 -20.57
CA VAL A 18 -6.67 -14.73 -20.47
C VAL A 18 -6.71 -14.18 -19.04
N VAL A 19 -6.61 -15.06 -18.04
CA VAL A 19 -6.47 -14.69 -16.62
C VAL A 19 -5.35 -13.69 -16.38
N LEU A 20 -4.20 -13.88 -17.04
CA LEU A 20 -3.06 -12.98 -16.90
C LEU A 20 -3.37 -11.57 -17.45
N ALA A 21 -4.21 -11.49 -18.47
CA ALA A 21 -4.68 -10.22 -19.04
C ALA A 21 -5.76 -9.55 -18.17
N LEU A 22 -6.55 -10.35 -17.46
CA LEU A 22 -7.58 -9.90 -16.50
C LEU A 22 -7.03 -9.61 -15.10
N GLY A 23 -5.72 -9.76 -14.88
CA GLY A 23 -5.10 -9.58 -13.57
C GLY A 23 -5.49 -8.25 -12.90
N GLY A 24 -6.12 -8.38 -11.73
CA GLY A 24 -6.67 -7.29 -10.94
C GLY A 24 -8.18 -7.14 -11.04
N LEU A 25 -8.83 -7.67 -12.07
CA LEU A 25 -10.29 -7.61 -12.26
C LEU A 25 -11.01 -8.90 -11.80
N ILE A 26 -10.27 -9.97 -11.56
CA ILE A 26 -10.75 -11.27 -11.08
C ILE A 26 -10.15 -11.60 -9.71
N GLU A 27 -10.79 -12.53 -8.98
CA GLU A 27 -10.28 -13.01 -7.70
C GLU A 27 -9.14 -14.03 -7.90
N GLY A 28 -8.12 -13.93 -7.04
CA GLY A 28 -7.00 -14.86 -7.02
C GLY A 28 -6.31 -15.03 -8.38
N GLN A 29 -6.23 -16.28 -8.84
CA GLN A 29 -5.72 -16.63 -10.18
C GLN A 29 -6.84 -17.02 -11.15
N GLY A 30 -8.13 -16.87 -10.81
CA GLY A 30 -9.28 -17.30 -11.63
C GLY A 30 -9.40 -18.81 -11.90
N MET A 31 -8.29 -19.56 -11.86
CA MET A 31 -8.15 -20.98 -12.22
C MET A 31 -8.79 -21.34 -13.58
N TRP A 32 -8.71 -20.44 -14.56
CA TRP A 32 -9.23 -20.73 -15.90
C TRP A 32 -8.37 -21.80 -16.57
N ARG A 33 -9.01 -22.74 -17.26
CA ARG A 33 -8.37 -23.81 -18.04
C ARG A 33 -8.75 -23.66 -19.51
N THR A 34 -8.07 -24.39 -20.38
CA THR A 34 -8.48 -24.50 -21.80
C THR A 34 -9.95 -24.89 -21.90
N GLY A 35 -10.73 -24.14 -22.69
CA GLY A 35 -12.18 -24.33 -22.86
C GLY A 35 -13.05 -23.51 -21.90
N THR A 36 -12.48 -22.62 -21.09
CA THR A 36 -13.24 -21.70 -20.23
C THR A 36 -14.12 -20.76 -21.05
N LEU A 37 -13.60 -20.15 -22.13
CA LEU A 37 -14.40 -19.24 -22.97
C LEU A 37 -15.54 -20.01 -23.66
N ALA A 38 -15.25 -21.21 -24.17
CA ALA A 38 -16.27 -22.09 -24.75
C ALA A 38 -17.34 -22.51 -23.73
N CYS A 39 -16.98 -22.67 -22.46
CA CYS A 39 -17.92 -22.95 -21.38
C CYS A 39 -18.81 -21.74 -21.05
N MET A 40 -18.27 -20.51 -21.08
CA MET A 40 -19.06 -19.28 -20.94
C MET A 40 -20.04 -19.12 -22.10
N GLU A 41 -19.59 -19.33 -23.34
CA GLU A 41 -20.42 -19.31 -24.55
C GLU A 41 -21.57 -20.32 -24.43
N ARG A 42 -21.24 -21.56 -24.05
CA ARG A 42 -22.22 -22.63 -23.84
C ARG A 42 -23.21 -22.32 -22.72
N THR A 43 -22.76 -21.66 -21.65
CA THR A 43 -23.64 -21.15 -20.59
C THR A 43 -24.65 -20.17 -21.15
N GLY A 44 -24.20 -19.20 -21.96
CA GLY A 44 -25.08 -18.26 -22.65
C GLY A 44 -26.11 -18.97 -23.54
N ARG A 45 -25.67 -19.94 -24.36
CA ARG A 45 -26.55 -20.71 -25.24
C ARG A 45 -27.54 -21.59 -24.48
N PHE A 46 -27.14 -22.15 -23.34
CA PHE A 46 -28.07 -22.87 -22.47
C PHE A 46 -29.15 -21.94 -21.93
N LEU A 47 -28.77 -20.75 -21.44
CA LEU A 47 -29.71 -19.78 -20.89
C LEU A 47 -30.76 -19.36 -21.92
N THR A 48 -30.38 -19.15 -23.18
CA THR A 48 -31.30 -18.77 -24.26
C THR A 48 -32.06 -19.92 -24.90
N GLY A 49 -31.75 -21.17 -24.54
CA GLY A 49 -32.34 -22.36 -25.18
C GLY A 49 -31.73 -22.70 -26.56
N ALA A 50 -30.66 -22.03 -26.97
CA ALA A 50 -29.93 -22.30 -28.22
C ALA A 50 -28.99 -23.53 -28.14
N TRP A 51 -28.93 -24.19 -26.97
CA TRP A 51 -28.17 -25.41 -26.74
C TRP A 51 -28.76 -26.22 -25.57
N ASP A 52 -28.64 -27.55 -25.69
CA ASP A 52 -29.08 -28.54 -24.70
C ASP A 52 -27.91 -29.44 -24.24
N PRO A 53 -27.85 -29.81 -22.95
CA PRO A 53 -26.79 -30.68 -22.45
C PRO A 53 -26.88 -32.10 -23.01
N PRO A 54 -25.77 -32.71 -23.45
CA PRO A 54 -25.75 -34.09 -23.88
C PRO A 54 -25.79 -35.03 -22.66
N GLY A 55 -26.93 -35.70 -22.41
CA GLY A 55 -27.09 -36.70 -21.35
C GLY A 55 -28.56 -37.02 -21.09
N PRO A 56 -28.91 -38.18 -20.49
CA PRO A 56 -30.28 -38.43 -20.04
C PRO A 56 -30.66 -37.32 -19.03
N GLU A 57 -31.79 -36.66 -19.27
CA GLU A 57 -32.30 -35.56 -18.41
C GLU A 57 -31.44 -34.28 -18.32
N GLY A 58 -30.35 -34.14 -19.11
CA GLY A 58 -29.56 -32.91 -19.20
C GLY A 58 -28.63 -32.62 -18.00
N GLU A 59 -28.26 -33.64 -17.22
CA GLU A 59 -27.52 -33.53 -15.96
C GLU A 59 -26.12 -32.88 -16.08
N ASP A 60 -25.48 -32.91 -17.27
CA ASP A 60 -24.10 -32.43 -17.45
C ASP A 60 -23.96 -30.90 -17.52
N GLY A 61 -25.07 -30.15 -17.68
CA GLY A 61 -25.08 -28.69 -17.75
C GLY A 61 -24.08 -28.10 -18.77
N PRO A 62 -23.80 -26.78 -18.73
CA PRO A 62 -22.81 -26.16 -19.61
C PRO A 62 -21.34 -26.37 -19.16
N GLY A 63 -21.11 -27.01 -18.00
CA GLY A 63 -19.79 -27.22 -17.41
C GLY A 63 -19.33 -26.07 -16.48
N ILE A 64 -18.10 -26.16 -15.99
CA ILE A 64 -17.53 -25.22 -15.02
C ILE A 64 -16.46 -24.32 -15.68
N ALA A 65 -16.72 -23.02 -15.73
CA ALA A 65 -15.78 -22.01 -16.21
C ALA A 65 -14.98 -21.37 -15.06
N GLY A 66 -13.83 -21.97 -14.73
CA GLY A 66 -12.93 -21.49 -13.66
C GLY A 66 -13.62 -21.41 -12.29
N GLU A 67 -13.23 -20.46 -11.44
CA GLU A 67 -13.91 -20.19 -10.14
C GLU A 67 -15.16 -19.30 -10.24
N GLY A 68 -15.73 -19.11 -11.43
CA GLY A 68 -17.00 -18.42 -11.62
C GLY A 68 -16.96 -16.88 -11.43
N SER A 69 -15.78 -16.28 -11.18
CA SER A 69 -15.66 -14.82 -11.01
C SER A 69 -15.98 -14.02 -12.27
N TRP A 70 -15.94 -14.65 -13.44
CA TRP A 70 -16.31 -14.04 -14.71
C TRP A 70 -17.76 -13.53 -14.73
N ALA A 71 -18.66 -14.14 -13.95
CA ALA A 71 -20.06 -13.70 -13.88
C ALA A 71 -20.21 -12.26 -13.38
N ARG A 72 -19.19 -11.71 -12.69
CA ARG A 72 -19.18 -10.31 -12.25
C ARG A 72 -18.96 -9.31 -13.38
N PHE A 73 -18.48 -9.76 -14.54
CA PHE A 73 -18.37 -8.90 -15.72
C PHE A 73 -19.73 -8.63 -16.37
N ILE A 74 -20.77 -9.40 -16.04
CA ILE A 74 -22.12 -9.11 -16.51
C ILE A 74 -22.56 -7.76 -15.90
N GLY A 75 -22.89 -6.81 -16.78
CA GLY A 75 -23.16 -5.41 -16.40
C GLY A 75 -21.92 -4.54 -16.13
N ARG A 76 -20.70 -5.08 -16.25
CA ARG A 76 -19.43 -4.37 -15.94
C ARG A 76 -18.32 -4.65 -16.95
N ILE A 77 -18.67 -5.12 -18.15
CA ILE A 77 -17.71 -5.54 -19.18
C ILE A 77 -16.89 -4.36 -19.73
N GLY A 78 -17.34 -3.12 -19.51
CA GLY A 78 -16.59 -1.89 -19.78
C GLY A 78 -15.18 -1.87 -19.18
N ALA A 79 -14.97 -2.49 -18.02
CA ALA A 79 -13.64 -2.61 -17.42
C ALA A 79 -12.66 -3.43 -18.28
N VAL A 80 -13.15 -4.52 -18.88
CA VAL A 80 -12.37 -5.39 -19.77
C VAL A 80 -12.14 -4.72 -21.12
N ALA A 81 -13.17 -4.05 -21.64
CA ALA A 81 -13.10 -3.24 -22.85
C ALA A 81 -12.04 -2.12 -22.74
N LEU A 82 -12.04 -1.35 -21.65
CA LEU A 82 -11.04 -0.32 -21.40
C LEU A 82 -9.63 -0.94 -21.39
N ARG A 83 -9.45 -2.06 -20.67
CA ARG A 83 -8.15 -2.73 -20.61
C ARG A 83 -7.67 -3.20 -21.99
N ALA A 84 -8.57 -3.68 -22.85
CA ALA A 84 -8.23 -4.08 -24.21
C ALA A 84 -7.79 -2.89 -25.08
N ALA A 85 -8.44 -1.74 -24.90
CA ALA A 85 -8.22 -0.55 -25.71
C ALA A 85 -6.91 0.20 -25.38
N VAL A 86 -6.50 0.27 -24.10
CA VAL A 86 -5.36 1.12 -23.69
C VAL A 86 -3.99 0.65 -24.23
N ALA A 87 -3.11 1.61 -24.53
CA ALA A 87 -1.75 1.38 -25.04
C ALA A 87 -0.86 0.51 -24.13
N SER A 88 -1.04 0.59 -22.81
CA SER A 88 -0.23 -0.17 -21.84
C SER A 88 -0.48 -1.68 -21.87
N THR A 89 -1.53 -2.15 -22.53
CA THR A 89 -1.79 -3.59 -22.67
C THR A 89 -0.90 -4.18 -23.76
N ARG A 90 -0.26 -5.31 -23.51
CA ARG A 90 0.59 -5.94 -24.53
C ARG A 90 -0.24 -6.53 -25.68
N PRO A 91 0.31 -6.63 -26.91
CA PRO A 91 -0.40 -7.22 -28.04
C PRO A 91 -1.01 -8.60 -27.74
N GLU A 92 -0.28 -9.50 -27.08
CA GLU A 92 -0.77 -10.85 -26.80
C GLU A 92 -1.84 -10.86 -25.71
N ARG A 93 -1.77 -9.93 -24.74
CA ARG A 93 -2.82 -9.79 -23.71
C ARG A 93 -4.06 -9.14 -24.32
N ARG A 94 -3.86 -8.14 -25.17
CA ARG A 94 -4.93 -7.43 -25.89
C ARG A 94 -5.73 -8.40 -26.75
N GLU A 95 -5.08 -9.23 -27.57
CA GLU A 95 -5.79 -10.17 -28.43
C GLU A 95 -6.68 -11.13 -27.63
N ARG A 96 -6.21 -11.59 -26.47
CA ARG A 96 -6.99 -12.41 -25.54
C ARG A 96 -8.21 -11.69 -24.99
N LEU A 97 -8.07 -10.41 -24.64
CA LEU A 97 -9.19 -9.59 -24.18
C LEU A 97 -10.18 -9.31 -25.32
N LEU A 98 -9.69 -9.03 -26.53
CA LEU A 98 -10.54 -8.82 -27.71
C LEU A 98 -11.35 -10.08 -28.02
N ALA A 99 -10.74 -11.26 -28.02
CA ALA A 99 -11.44 -12.53 -28.22
C ALA A 99 -12.51 -12.80 -27.14
N LEU A 100 -12.23 -12.48 -25.87
CA LEU A 100 -13.23 -12.53 -24.82
C LEU A 100 -14.40 -11.57 -25.11
N LEU A 101 -14.14 -10.33 -25.55
CA LEU A 101 -15.17 -9.34 -25.88
C LEU A 101 -16.00 -9.74 -27.10
N GLU A 102 -15.38 -10.39 -28.10
CA GLU A 102 -16.09 -10.94 -29.26
C GLU A 102 -17.07 -12.04 -28.86
N MET A 103 -16.62 -13.01 -28.06
CA MET A 103 -17.51 -14.05 -27.51
C MET A 103 -18.60 -13.43 -26.65
N TRP A 104 -18.27 -12.44 -25.83
CA TRP A 104 -19.22 -11.76 -24.95
C TRP A 104 -20.33 -11.05 -25.73
N ALA A 105 -19.99 -10.43 -26.88
CA ALA A 105 -20.94 -9.73 -27.75
C ALA A 105 -21.96 -10.67 -28.43
N GLU A 106 -21.67 -11.96 -28.51
CA GLU A 106 -22.59 -12.99 -29.05
C GLU A 106 -23.43 -13.66 -27.95
N SER A 107 -23.18 -13.33 -26.69
CA SER A 107 -23.83 -13.95 -25.53
C SER A 107 -25.03 -13.13 -25.04
N PRO A 108 -25.98 -13.75 -24.32
CA PRO A 108 -27.05 -13.00 -23.64
C PRO A 108 -26.52 -12.05 -22.57
N PHE A 109 -25.25 -12.15 -22.16
CA PHE A 109 -24.64 -11.29 -21.15
C PHE A 109 -24.40 -9.85 -21.63
N ALA A 110 -24.38 -9.63 -22.94
CA ALA A 110 -24.29 -8.29 -23.55
C ALA A 110 -25.67 -7.71 -23.90
N ASP A 111 -26.73 -8.52 -23.95
CA ASP A 111 -28.06 -8.09 -24.38
C ASP A 111 -28.72 -7.17 -23.33
N PRO A 112 -28.97 -5.89 -23.63
CA PRO A 112 -29.59 -4.96 -22.69
C PRO A 112 -31.04 -5.33 -22.34
N ALA A 113 -31.70 -6.16 -23.15
CA ALA A 113 -33.05 -6.67 -22.88
C ALA A 113 -33.05 -7.90 -21.97
N ALA A 114 -31.91 -8.58 -21.79
CA ALA A 114 -31.81 -9.76 -20.96
C ALA A 114 -32.00 -9.42 -19.47
N ARG A 115 -32.92 -10.12 -18.80
CA ARG A 115 -33.15 -9.99 -17.35
C ARG A 115 -32.30 -11.00 -16.62
N LEU A 116 -31.09 -10.58 -16.25
CA LEU A 116 -30.09 -11.44 -15.63
C LEU A 116 -29.95 -11.18 -14.13
N ARG A 117 -29.77 -12.27 -13.38
CA ARG A 117 -29.45 -12.25 -11.96
C ARG A 117 -28.20 -13.09 -11.70
N THR A 118 -27.39 -12.63 -10.75
CA THR A 118 -26.19 -13.37 -10.29
C THR A 118 -26.17 -13.43 -8.77
N GLY A 119 -25.48 -14.41 -8.20
CA GLY A 119 -25.42 -14.52 -6.76
C GLY A 119 -24.81 -15.83 -6.27
N ILE A 120 -25.15 -16.22 -5.04
CA ILE A 120 -24.70 -17.44 -4.39
C ILE A 120 -25.90 -18.36 -4.14
N VAL A 121 -25.74 -19.62 -4.51
CA VAL A 121 -26.72 -20.69 -4.34
C VAL A 121 -26.08 -21.89 -3.66
N VAL A 122 -26.79 -22.54 -2.76
CA VAL A 122 -26.43 -23.83 -2.19
C VAL A 122 -27.08 -24.92 -3.03
N THR A 123 -26.28 -25.66 -3.79
CA THR A 123 -26.78 -26.66 -4.72
C THR A 123 -25.71 -27.64 -5.22
N GLU A 124 -26.16 -28.85 -5.54
CA GLU A 124 -25.39 -29.81 -6.36
C GLU A 124 -25.81 -29.79 -7.84
N ARG A 125 -26.89 -29.07 -8.20
CA ARG A 125 -27.36 -28.95 -9.58
C ARG A 125 -26.46 -28.01 -10.38
N THR A 126 -26.17 -28.42 -11.61
CA THR A 126 -25.34 -27.67 -12.56
C THR A 126 -26.16 -26.65 -13.36
N ALA A 127 -27.37 -27.03 -13.77
CA ALA A 127 -28.26 -26.17 -14.55
C ALA A 127 -29.73 -26.59 -14.42
N VAL A 128 -30.65 -25.66 -14.71
CA VAL A 128 -32.09 -25.90 -14.80
C VAL A 128 -32.73 -24.92 -15.77
N ARG A 129 -33.73 -25.35 -16.55
CA ARG A 129 -34.48 -24.49 -17.49
C ARG A 129 -35.92 -24.95 -17.67
N ASP A 130 -36.85 -24.00 -17.73
CA ASP A 130 -38.25 -24.20 -18.09
C ASP A 130 -38.80 -22.97 -18.85
N GLY A 131 -40.11 -22.91 -19.08
CA GLY A 131 -40.74 -21.78 -19.81
C GLY A 131 -40.65 -20.41 -19.12
N ARG A 132 -40.26 -20.35 -17.84
CA ARG A 132 -40.11 -19.12 -17.03
C ARG A 132 -38.67 -18.59 -17.04
N GLY A 133 -37.69 -19.39 -17.47
CA GLY A 133 -36.29 -18.98 -17.52
C GLY A 133 -35.31 -20.13 -17.34
N ALA A 134 -34.05 -19.78 -17.10
CA ALA A 134 -32.94 -20.72 -16.94
C ALA A 134 -31.99 -20.24 -15.83
N ALA A 135 -31.38 -21.18 -15.11
CA ALA A 135 -30.33 -20.89 -14.12
C ALA A 135 -29.18 -21.91 -14.24
N VAL A 136 -27.95 -21.45 -14.07
CA VAL A 136 -26.72 -22.23 -14.18
C VAL A 136 -25.81 -21.93 -13.00
N SER A 137 -25.30 -22.95 -12.31
CA SER A 137 -24.20 -22.76 -11.35
C SER A 137 -22.88 -22.59 -12.11
N VAL A 138 -22.21 -21.46 -11.87
CA VAL A 138 -20.98 -21.06 -12.54
C VAL A 138 -19.83 -21.12 -11.56
N GLY A 139 -18.89 -22.05 -11.79
CA GLY A 139 -17.71 -22.19 -10.95
C GLY A 139 -17.77 -23.35 -9.95
N TRP A 140 -16.62 -23.60 -9.31
CA TRP A 140 -16.47 -24.63 -8.29
C TRP A 140 -17.22 -24.25 -7.01
N GLY A 141 -17.81 -25.25 -6.34
CA GLY A 141 -18.44 -25.06 -5.04
C GLY A 141 -17.45 -25.13 -3.88
N ARG A 142 -17.69 -24.34 -2.83
CA ARG A 142 -17.03 -24.50 -1.52
C ARG A 142 -18.10 -24.71 -0.46
N GLU A 143 -18.05 -25.84 0.23
CA GLU A 143 -19.05 -26.21 1.25
C GLU A 143 -20.50 -26.14 0.70
N GLY A 144 -20.71 -26.62 -0.53
CA GLY A 144 -22.03 -26.62 -1.21
C GLY A 144 -22.45 -25.29 -1.84
N ARG A 145 -21.75 -24.18 -1.57
CA ARG A 145 -22.03 -22.85 -2.14
C ARG A 145 -21.38 -22.68 -3.51
N ARG A 146 -22.16 -22.28 -4.50
CA ARG A 146 -21.73 -21.99 -5.88
C ARG A 146 -22.21 -20.61 -6.31
N ARG A 147 -21.46 -19.96 -7.19
CA ARG A 147 -21.98 -18.78 -7.91
C ARG A 147 -23.00 -19.25 -8.96
N PHE A 148 -23.95 -18.42 -9.33
CA PHE A 148 -24.88 -18.73 -10.42
C PHE A 148 -25.14 -17.54 -11.34
N VAL A 149 -25.61 -17.85 -12.55
CA VAL A 149 -26.21 -16.90 -13.49
C VAL A 149 -27.60 -17.41 -13.86
N GLU A 150 -28.56 -16.52 -13.84
CA GLU A 150 -29.97 -16.80 -14.09
C GLU A 150 -30.51 -15.81 -15.13
N LEU A 151 -31.27 -16.32 -16.10
CA LEU A 151 -31.99 -15.55 -17.12
C LEU A 151 -33.50 -15.76 -16.94
N ARG A 152 -34.24 -14.65 -16.83
CA ARG A 152 -35.69 -14.66 -16.63
C ARG A 152 -36.47 -14.40 -17.91
N THR A 153 -37.54 -15.16 -18.11
CA THR A 153 -38.52 -14.98 -19.18
C THR A 153 -39.83 -14.47 -18.59
N GLY A 154 -40.12 -13.17 -18.79
CA GLY A 154 -41.26 -12.51 -18.16
C GLY A 154 -41.06 -12.22 -16.67
N ASP A 155 -42.15 -12.03 -15.93
CA ASP A 155 -42.12 -11.62 -14.52
C ASP A 155 -42.12 -12.78 -13.51
N ALA A 156 -42.39 -14.01 -13.98
CA ALA A 156 -42.36 -15.19 -13.12
C ALA A 156 -40.95 -15.43 -12.56
N GLU A 157 -40.88 -16.05 -11.37
CA GLU A 157 -39.61 -16.57 -10.87
C GLU A 157 -39.18 -17.77 -11.73
N PRO A 158 -37.90 -17.82 -12.14
CA PRO A 158 -37.35 -18.91 -12.93
C PRO A 158 -37.26 -20.20 -12.11
N PRO A 159 -36.99 -21.35 -12.74
CA PRO A 159 -36.88 -22.61 -12.03
C PRO A 159 -35.74 -22.59 -11.01
N SER A 160 -36.00 -23.10 -9.80
CA SER A 160 -35.02 -23.09 -8.71
C SER A 160 -33.86 -24.05 -8.97
N LEU A 161 -32.66 -23.51 -8.92
CA LEU A 161 -31.40 -24.26 -8.94
C LEU A 161 -31.07 -24.85 -7.55
N GLY A 162 -31.53 -24.22 -6.47
CA GLY A 162 -31.26 -24.59 -5.08
C GLY A 162 -31.69 -23.47 -4.11
N GLU A 163 -31.17 -23.52 -2.88
CA GLU A 163 -31.39 -22.46 -1.89
C GLU A 163 -30.51 -21.24 -2.23
N ILE A 164 -31.14 -20.10 -2.52
CA ILE A 164 -30.43 -18.86 -2.85
C ILE A 164 -30.05 -18.14 -1.55
N GLU A 165 -28.75 -18.02 -1.29
CA GLU A 165 -28.23 -17.24 -0.16
C GLU A 165 -28.13 -15.75 -0.51
N GLU A 166 -27.74 -15.44 -1.75
CA GLU A 166 -27.56 -14.08 -2.25
C GLU A 166 -28.00 -14.02 -3.72
N ALA A 167 -28.72 -12.96 -4.08
CA ALA A 167 -29.19 -12.72 -5.44
C ALA A 167 -29.19 -11.22 -5.72
N LEU A 168 -28.50 -10.83 -6.80
CA LEU A 168 -28.39 -9.46 -7.26
C LEU A 168 -28.82 -9.39 -8.72
N GLU A 169 -29.80 -8.52 -8.99
CA GLU A 169 -30.13 -8.12 -10.36
C GLU A 169 -28.88 -7.45 -10.96
N VAL A 170 -28.55 -7.82 -12.19
CA VAL A 170 -27.37 -7.31 -12.87
C VAL A 170 -27.56 -5.82 -13.20
N PRO A 171 -26.58 -4.95 -12.89
CA PRO A 171 -26.67 -3.55 -13.27
C PRO A 171 -26.68 -3.40 -14.79
N ARG A 172 -27.46 -2.45 -15.29
CA ARG A 172 -27.40 -2.05 -16.71
C ARG A 172 -26.27 -1.03 -16.84
N GLY A 173 -25.40 -1.24 -17.82
CA GLY A 173 -24.22 -0.41 -18.04
C GLY A 173 -23.69 -0.53 -19.46
N TRP A 174 -22.55 0.10 -19.71
CA TRP A 174 -21.86 0.04 -20.99
C TRP A 174 -21.51 -1.40 -21.37
N GLY A 175 -21.65 -1.75 -22.66
CA GLY A 175 -21.22 -3.06 -23.18
C GLY A 175 -22.28 -3.82 -23.98
N SER A 176 -23.17 -3.11 -24.68
CA SER A 176 -24.07 -3.72 -25.67
C SER A 176 -23.29 -4.46 -26.78
N PRO A 177 -23.92 -5.40 -27.51
CA PRO A 177 -23.26 -6.11 -28.60
C PRO A 177 -22.67 -5.16 -29.65
N GLU A 178 -23.37 -4.06 -29.96
CA GLU A 178 -22.93 -3.03 -30.90
C GLU A 178 -21.69 -2.30 -30.41
N GLN A 179 -21.68 -1.87 -29.14
CA GLN A 179 -20.52 -1.20 -28.51
C GLN A 179 -19.29 -2.11 -28.49
N LEU A 180 -19.46 -3.37 -28.09
CA LEU A 180 -18.38 -4.35 -28.02
C LEU A 180 -17.77 -4.62 -29.39
N ARG A 181 -18.61 -4.93 -30.40
CA ARG A 181 -18.13 -5.15 -31.78
C ARG A 181 -17.46 -3.90 -32.34
N ARG A 182 -18.02 -2.71 -32.07
CA ARG A 182 -17.46 -1.44 -32.52
C ARG A 182 -16.08 -1.18 -31.93
N LEU A 183 -15.92 -1.37 -30.62
CA LEU A 183 -14.62 -1.24 -29.95
C LEU A 183 -13.60 -2.23 -30.51
N VAL A 184 -13.96 -3.52 -30.63
CA VAL A 184 -13.04 -4.56 -31.14
C VAL A 184 -12.56 -4.22 -32.55
N ALA A 185 -13.48 -3.81 -33.43
CA ALA A 185 -13.13 -3.38 -34.79
C ALA A 185 -12.15 -2.20 -34.77
N LEU A 186 -12.43 -1.16 -33.98
CA LEU A 186 -11.57 0.03 -33.87
C LEU A 186 -10.17 -0.30 -33.35
N VAL A 187 -10.04 -1.17 -32.34
CA VAL A 187 -8.74 -1.59 -31.82
C VAL A 187 -7.94 -2.36 -32.86
N ARG A 188 -8.59 -3.23 -33.66
CA ARG A 188 -7.92 -3.97 -34.73
C ARG A 188 -7.54 -3.09 -35.92
N GLU A 189 -8.37 -2.10 -36.26
CA GLU A 189 -8.14 -1.17 -37.37
C GLU A 189 -7.10 -0.09 -37.06
N ARG A 190 -7.17 0.51 -35.86
CA ARG A 190 -6.40 1.71 -35.48
C ARG A 190 -5.27 1.41 -34.50
N GLY A 191 -5.20 0.19 -33.98
CA GLY A 191 -4.34 -0.15 -32.84
C GLY A 191 -4.87 0.42 -31.52
N PRO A 192 -4.08 0.32 -30.43
CA PRO A 192 -4.52 0.78 -29.13
C PRO A 192 -4.69 2.30 -29.05
N VAL A 193 -5.53 2.73 -28.11
CA VAL A 193 -5.74 4.14 -27.78
C VAL A 193 -4.41 4.74 -27.27
N PRO A 194 -3.92 5.84 -27.88
CA PRO A 194 -2.70 6.51 -27.44
C PRO A 194 -2.72 6.91 -25.97
N TRP A 195 -1.56 6.85 -25.30
CA TRP A 195 -1.46 7.23 -23.89
C TRP A 195 -1.60 8.74 -23.68
N ASP A 196 -2.60 9.17 -22.90
CA ASP A 196 -2.90 10.57 -22.62
C ASP A 196 -2.42 10.99 -21.21
N ARG A 197 -1.43 11.88 -21.17
CA ARG A 197 -0.88 12.40 -19.90
C ARG A 197 -1.78 13.44 -19.25
N GLU A 198 -2.57 14.16 -20.03
CA GLU A 198 -3.50 15.17 -19.51
C GLU A 198 -4.69 14.47 -18.83
N ALA A 199 -5.14 13.34 -19.36
CA ALA A 199 -6.13 12.49 -18.68
C ALA A 199 -5.62 11.97 -17.32
N VAL A 200 -4.33 11.61 -17.20
CA VAL A 200 -3.72 11.25 -15.91
C VAL A 200 -3.74 12.44 -14.95
N ALA A 201 -3.39 13.64 -15.41
CA ALA A 201 -3.41 14.85 -14.59
C ALA A 201 -4.84 15.20 -14.11
N LEU A 202 -5.85 15.09 -14.98
CA LEU A 202 -7.25 15.28 -14.60
C LEU A 202 -7.71 14.28 -13.54
N LEU A 203 -7.30 13.01 -13.67
CA LEU A 203 -7.62 11.98 -12.67
C LEU A 203 -6.93 12.28 -11.32
N MET A 204 -5.68 12.74 -11.34
CA MET A 204 -4.98 13.21 -10.14
C MET A 204 -5.76 14.35 -9.49
N ASP A 205 -6.08 15.42 -10.24
CA ASP A 205 -6.78 16.59 -9.72
C ASP A 205 -8.16 16.24 -9.16
N GLY A 206 -8.88 15.35 -9.84
CA GLY A 206 -10.20 14.89 -9.48
C GLY A 206 -10.25 13.99 -8.25
N THR A 207 -9.14 13.37 -7.82
CA THR A 207 -9.14 12.36 -6.74
C THR A 207 -8.12 12.62 -5.62
N GLY A 208 -7.08 13.40 -5.89
CA GLY A 208 -5.92 13.60 -5.01
C GLY A 208 -4.94 12.43 -4.97
N MET A 209 -5.05 11.45 -5.88
CA MET A 209 -4.11 10.33 -5.94
C MET A 209 -2.79 10.73 -6.62
N GLY A 210 -1.70 10.03 -6.28
CA GLY A 210 -0.41 10.23 -6.93
C GLY A 210 -0.40 9.77 -8.39
N ARG A 211 0.49 10.35 -9.20
CA ARG A 211 0.62 10.07 -10.64
C ARG A 211 0.68 8.58 -10.98
N ALA A 212 1.43 7.80 -10.20
CA ALA A 212 1.59 6.37 -10.47
C ALA A 212 0.28 5.59 -10.29
N VAL A 213 -0.51 5.92 -9.26
CA VAL A 213 -1.83 5.32 -9.02
C VAL A 213 -2.80 5.74 -10.12
N ALA A 214 -2.82 7.03 -10.49
CA ALA A 214 -3.65 7.54 -11.58
C ALA A 214 -3.33 6.87 -12.92
N SER A 215 -2.06 6.70 -13.25
CA SER A 215 -1.63 5.96 -14.44
C SER A 215 -2.14 4.51 -14.44
N LEU A 216 -2.00 3.77 -13.33
CA LEU A 216 -2.49 2.38 -13.29
C LEU A 216 -4.01 2.28 -13.31
N ALA A 217 -4.71 3.23 -12.71
CA ALA A 217 -6.17 3.31 -12.70
C ALA A 217 -6.70 3.57 -14.13
N LEU A 218 -6.15 4.56 -14.83
CA LEU A 218 -6.49 4.87 -16.22
C LEU A 218 -6.09 3.74 -17.19
N ALA A 219 -5.05 2.97 -16.86
CA ALA A 219 -4.66 1.74 -17.56
C ALA A 219 -5.59 0.54 -17.27
N GLY A 220 -6.76 0.77 -16.66
CA GLY A 220 -7.76 -0.26 -16.35
C GLY A 220 -7.49 -1.03 -15.07
N MET A 221 -6.84 -0.44 -14.07
CA MET A 221 -6.58 -1.02 -12.74
C MET A 221 -5.68 -2.27 -12.77
N VAL A 222 -4.52 -2.17 -13.44
CA VAL A 222 -3.56 -3.29 -13.56
C VAL A 222 -3.06 -3.74 -12.19
N SER A 223 -3.37 -4.98 -11.80
CA SER A 223 -2.89 -5.56 -10.55
C SER A 223 -2.54 -7.05 -10.74
N LEU A 224 -1.26 -7.36 -10.94
CA LEU A 224 -0.79 -8.74 -11.14
C LEU A 224 -0.18 -9.29 -9.85
N SER A 225 -0.51 -10.53 -9.52
CA SER A 225 0.00 -11.23 -8.32
C SER A 225 1.45 -11.73 -8.45
N TYR A 226 2.09 -11.54 -9.61
CA TYR A 226 3.46 -11.99 -9.91
C TYR A 226 4.37 -10.80 -10.26
N ARG A 227 5.64 -10.90 -9.87
CA ARG A 227 6.70 -9.95 -10.19
C ARG A 227 7.52 -10.45 -11.40
N PRO A 228 7.97 -9.57 -12.31
CA PRO A 228 7.70 -8.13 -12.33
C PRO A 228 6.25 -7.82 -12.71
N LEU A 229 5.65 -6.84 -12.02
CA LEU A 229 4.26 -6.42 -12.23
C LEU A 229 4.02 -5.89 -13.64
N LEU A 230 4.93 -5.03 -14.10
CA LEU A 230 4.98 -4.46 -15.44
C LEU A 230 6.39 -4.68 -15.99
N ASP A 231 6.53 -4.98 -17.28
CA ASP A 231 7.85 -5.03 -17.90
C ASP A 231 8.40 -3.63 -18.21
N ALA A 232 9.47 -3.57 -19.00
CA ALA A 232 10.09 -2.31 -19.40
C ALA A 232 9.20 -1.48 -20.33
N ASP A 233 8.50 -2.10 -21.27
CA ASP A 233 7.71 -1.41 -22.30
C ASP A 233 6.39 -0.87 -21.71
N GLU A 234 5.74 -1.66 -20.86
CA GLU A 234 4.54 -1.23 -20.11
C GLU A 234 4.89 -0.05 -19.19
N ARG A 235 6.02 -0.12 -18.49
CA ARG A 235 6.49 1.00 -17.65
C ARG A 235 6.88 2.22 -18.45
N ALA A 236 7.53 2.05 -19.61
CA ALA A 236 7.89 3.16 -20.49
C ALA A 236 6.64 3.86 -21.02
N THR A 237 5.61 3.11 -21.43
CA THR A 237 4.32 3.62 -21.90
C THR A 237 3.64 4.46 -20.81
N LEU A 238 3.58 3.95 -19.58
CA LEU A 238 2.97 4.63 -18.43
C LEU A 238 3.89 5.70 -17.80
N ARG A 239 5.14 5.80 -18.25
CA ARG A 239 6.22 6.63 -17.69
C ARG A 239 6.43 6.40 -16.20
N LEU A 240 6.47 5.14 -15.78
CA LEU A 240 6.64 4.74 -14.39
C LEU A 240 8.02 4.12 -14.15
N LYS A 241 8.65 4.51 -13.05
CA LYS A 241 9.78 3.75 -12.49
C LYS A 241 9.28 2.47 -11.82
N THR A 242 10.16 1.50 -11.60
CA THR A 242 9.78 0.25 -10.92
C THR A 242 9.15 0.51 -9.56
N ALA A 243 9.78 1.32 -8.70
CA ALA A 243 9.25 1.60 -7.36
C ALA A 243 7.89 2.30 -7.37
N GLU A 244 7.68 3.22 -8.33
CA GLU A 244 6.39 3.91 -8.53
C GLU A 244 5.28 2.92 -8.91
N ALA A 245 5.56 2.01 -9.85
CA ALA A 245 4.61 0.98 -10.25
C ALA A 245 4.32 -0.03 -9.12
N GLU A 246 5.33 -0.37 -8.32
CA GLU A 246 5.17 -1.27 -7.18
C GLU A 246 4.30 -0.67 -6.08
N ASP A 247 4.52 0.60 -5.71
CA ASP A 247 3.70 1.31 -4.72
C ASP A 247 2.26 1.51 -5.20
N ALA A 248 2.09 1.95 -6.45
CA ALA A 248 0.76 2.14 -7.05
C ALA A 248 -0.04 0.83 -7.10
N HIS A 249 0.63 -0.29 -7.41
CA HIS A 249 0.00 -1.59 -7.32
C HIS A 249 -0.36 -1.97 -5.88
N SER A 250 0.52 -1.75 -4.90
CA SER A 250 0.19 -2.02 -3.48
C SER A 250 -0.99 -1.18 -2.99
N GLU A 251 -1.20 0.01 -3.55
CA GLU A 251 -2.37 0.85 -3.26
C GLU A 251 -3.64 0.30 -3.90
N LEU A 252 -3.61 0.06 -5.21
CA LEU A 252 -4.77 -0.49 -5.92
C LEU A 252 -5.09 -1.92 -5.47
N ALA A 253 -4.10 -2.71 -5.04
CA ALA A 253 -4.24 -4.06 -4.48
C ALA A 253 -5.25 -4.13 -3.33
N ARG A 254 -5.40 -3.03 -2.57
CA ARG A 254 -6.32 -2.92 -1.43
C ARG A 254 -7.77 -2.61 -1.85
N VAL A 255 -7.99 -2.12 -3.06
CA VAL A 255 -9.32 -2.00 -3.67
C VAL A 255 -9.74 -3.39 -4.16
N GLY A 256 -10.86 -3.92 -3.67
CA GLY A 256 -11.26 -5.30 -4.01
C GLY A 256 -11.52 -5.48 -5.52
N PRO A 257 -11.37 -6.68 -6.11
CA PRO A 257 -11.63 -6.89 -7.54
C PRO A 257 -13.04 -6.45 -7.97
N ALA A 258 -14.06 -6.72 -7.14
CA ALA A 258 -15.42 -6.26 -7.41
C ALA A 258 -15.51 -4.73 -7.42
N GLU A 259 -14.89 -4.05 -6.46
CA GLU A 259 -14.87 -2.58 -6.40
C GLU A 259 -14.14 -1.97 -7.62
N ARG A 260 -13.04 -2.59 -8.08
CA ARG A 260 -12.34 -2.14 -9.29
C ARG A 260 -13.22 -2.27 -10.53
N LEU A 261 -14.05 -3.31 -10.61
CA LEU A 261 -15.02 -3.46 -11.70
C LEU A 261 -16.08 -2.36 -11.65
N GLU A 262 -16.64 -2.07 -10.48
CA GLU A 262 -17.63 -0.99 -10.33
C GLU A 262 -17.05 0.37 -10.72
N LEU A 263 -15.81 0.67 -10.30
CA LEU A 263 -15.14 1.94 -10.66
C LEU A 263 -14.92 2.11 -12.17
N LEU A 264 -14.89 1.01 -12.93
CA LEU A 264 -14.58 0.99 -14.36
C LEU A 264 -15.77 0.61 -15.24
N ALA A 265 -16.93 0.26 -14.66
CA ALA A 265 -18.04 -0.33 -15.40
C ALA A 265 -18.54 0.58 -16.53
N ASP A 266 -18.71 1.87 -16.24
CA ASP A 266 -19.37 2.86 -17.11
C ASP A 266 -18.46 4.04 -17.48
N VAL A 267 -17.14 3.84 -17.47
CA VAL A 267 -16.17 4.92 -17.76
C VAL A 267 -15.97 5.16 -19.27
N LEU A 268 -16.37 4.23 -20.12
CA LEU A 268 -16.21 4.33 -21.57
C LEU A 268 -17.29 5.23 -22.21
N PRO A 269 -17.00 5.92 -23.32
CA PRO A 269 -17.99 6.71 -24.05
C PRO A 269 -19.04 5.83 -24.73
N GLU A 270 -20.22 6.39 -24.99
CA GLU A 270 -21.31 5.68 -25.67
C GLU A 270 -20.90 5.22 -27.07
N ASP A 271 -20.26 6.08 -27.87
CA ASP A 271 -19.54 5.67 -29.09
C ASP A 271 -18.06 5.39 -28.76
N PRO A 272 -17.59 4.14 -28.87
CA PRO A 272 -16.20 3.80 -28.62
C PRO A 272 -15.19 4.55 -29.51
N ALA A 273 -15.61 5.07 -30.67
CA ALA A 273 -14.74 5.81 -31.58
C ALA A 273 -14.13 7.07 -30.95
N GLU A 274 -14.84 7.69 -30.00
CA GLU A 274 -14.41 8.90 -29.30
C GLU A 274 -13.07 8.73 -28.56
N LEU A 275 -12.70 7.49 -28.18
CA LEU A 275 -11.42 7.22 -27.52
C LEU A 275 -10.19 7.58 -28.37
N TRP A 276 -10.31 7.54 -29.70
CA TRP A 276 -9.22 7.87 -30.61
C TRP A 276 -9.18 9.35 -31.00
N GLU A 277 -10.17 10.15 -30.61
CA GLU A 277 -10.17 11.59 -30.84
C GLU A 277 -9.16 12.29 -29.92
N PRO A 278 -8.66 13.48 -30.29
CA PRO A 278 -7.77 14.25 -29.42
C PRO A 278 -8.39 14.50 -28.03
N GLY A 279 -7.78 13.92 -26.99
CA GLY A 279 -8.29 14.01 -25.61
C GLY A 279 -9.42 13.03 -25.27
N GLY A 280 -9.67 12.00 -26.09
CA GLY A 280 -10.74 11.01 -25.87
C GLY A 280 -10.65 10.23 -24.54
N MET A 281 -9.47 10.20 -23.91
CA MET A 281 -9.27 9.59 -22.58
C MET A 281 -9.63 10.52 -21.41
N ARG A 282 -9.85 11.82 -21.65
CA ARG A 282 -10.17 12.79 -20.58
C ARG A 282 -11.56 12.56 -19.97
N PRO A 283 -12.64 12.33 -20.75
CA PRO A 283 -13.94 11.97 -20.17
C PRO A 283 -13.90 10.64 -19.39
N VAL A 284 -13.05 9.69 -19.81
CA VAL A 284 -12.82 8.43 -19.08
C VAL A 284 -12.21 8.72 -17.71
N ALA A 285 -11.19 9.59 -17.66
CA ALA A 285 -10.57 10.02 -16.41
C ALA A 285 -11.54 10.79 -15.49
N GLU A 286 -12.39 11.65 -16.05
CA GLU A 286 -13.40 12.40 -15.30
C GLU A 286 -14.46 11.49 -14.66
N ARG A 287 -15.02 10.55 -15.44
CA ARG A 287 -15.99 9.55 -14.92
C ARG A 287 -15.37 8.65 -13.87
N LEU A 288 -14.14 8.19 -14.10
CA LEU A 288 -13.40 7.41 -13.10
C LEU A 288 -13.15 8.23 -11.82
N ALA A 289 -12.79 9.50 -11.94
CA ALA A 289 -12.60 10.38 -10.80
C ALA A 289 -13.91 10.61 -10.03
N GLU A 290 -15.04 10.74 -10.73
CA GLU A 290 -16.37 10.84 -10.12
C GLU A 290 -16.74 9.58 -9.35
N ALA A 291 -16.62 8.41 -9.97
CA ALA A 291 -16.88 7.12 -9.33
C ALA A 291 -15.98 6.92 -8.10
N TRP A 292 -14.70 7.29 -8.20
CA TRP A 292 -13.77 7.25 -7.08
C TRP A 292 -14.19 8.17 -5.93
N ARG A 293 -14.53 9.43 -6.23
CA ARG A 293 -14.95 10.41 -5.21
C ARG A 293 -16.25 9.99 -4.52
N ALA A 294 -17.21 9.43 -5.25
CA ALA A 294 -18.46 8.95 -4.68
C ALA A 294 -18.22 7.88 -3.60
N ARG A 295 -17.17 7.06 -3.76
CA ARG A 295 -16.86 5.95 -2.85
C ARG A 295 -15.87 6.30 -1.75
N TYR A 296 -14.81 7.05 -2.08
CA TYR A 296 -13.66 7.29 -1.19
C TYR A 296 -13.45 8.76 -0.84
N GLY A 297 -14.25 9.67 -1.41
CA GLY A 297 -14.00 11.10 -1.33
C GLY A 297 -12.81 11.55 -2.17
N ARG A 298 -12.44 12.83 -2.03
CA ARG A 298 -11.25 13.42 -2.65
C ARG A 298 -10.17 13.64 -1.60
N ARG A 299 -8.96 13.15 -1.85
CA ARG A 299 -7.80 13.41 -0.97
C ARG A 299 -7.23 14.79 -1.24
N THR A 300 -6.58 15.35 -0.22
CA THR A 300 -5.76 16.56 -0.37
C THR A 300 -4.64 16.29 -1.37
N MET A 301 -4.49 17.19 -2.35
CA MET A 301 -3.43 17.10 -3.34
C MET A 301 -2.07 17.35 -2.68
N VAL A 302 -1.10 16.51 -3.01
CA VAL A 302 0.28 16.60 -2.51
C VAL A 302 1.21 16.81 -3.69
N PRO A 303 2.24 17.67 -3.58
CA PRO A 303 3.18 17.89 -4.67
C PRO A 303 3.81 16.58 -5.17
N GLU A 304 3.99 16.45 -6.48
CA GLU A 304 4.57 15.22 -7.08
C GLU A 304 5.95 14.88 -6.51
N ARG A 305 6.78 15.91 -6.25
CA ARG A 305 8.09 15.75 -5.60
C ARG A 305 8.00 15.05 -4.24
N THR A 306 6.91 15.27 -3.51
CA THR A 306 6.68 14.71 -2.18
C THR A 306 6.24 13.27 -2.29
N PHE A 307 5.35 12.94 -3.24
CA PHE A 307 5.03 11.56 -3.58
C PHE A 307 6.28 10.77 -3.99
N ASP A 308 7.10 11.31 -4.90
CA ASP A 308 8.34 10.68 -5.35
C ASP A 308 9.30 10.41 -4.18
N ALA A 309 9.43 11.38 -3.26
CA ALA A 309 10.26 11.24 -2.07
C ALA A 309 9.72 10.16 -1.10
N VAL A 310 8.40 10.10 -0.90
CA VAL A 310 7.74 9.08 -0.07
C VAL A 310 7.87 7.68 -0.69
N VAL A 311 7.73 7.54 -2.02
CA VAL A 311 7.96 6.28 -2.74
C VAL A 311 9.42 5.83 -2.61
N GLU A 312 10.38 6.76 -2.67
CA GLU A 312 11.80 6.47 -2.47
C GLU A 312 12.07 6.02 -1.02
N MET A 313 11.42 6.66 -0.03
CA MET A 313 11.55 6.34 1.40
C MET A 313 10.91 4.98 1.77
N ARG A 314 9.82 4.58 1.09
CA ARG A 314 9.09 3.31 1.28
C ARG A 314 8.52 3.15 2.69
N PRO A 315 7.41 3.82 3.05
CA PRO A 315 6.81 3.80 4.39
C PRO A 315 6.07 2.49 4.71
N PHE A 316 6.70 1.33 4.52
CA PHE A 316 6.08 0.04 4.78
C PHE A 316 5.57 -0.05 6.22
N PRO A 317 4.31 -0.48 6.44
CA PRO A 317 3.38 -1.13 5.49
C PRO A 317 2.43 -0.20 4.70
N LEU A 318 2.52 1.12 4.90
CA LEU A 318 1.71 2.10 4.20
C LEU A 318 2.17 2.28 2.74
N THR A 319 1.23 2.63 1.87
CA THR A 319 1.52 3.14 0.51
C THR A 319 1.79 4.63 0.58
N ALA A 320 2.38 5.20 -0.46
CA ALA A 320 2.65 6.64 -0.49
C ALA A 320 1.36 7.47 -0.36
N GLY A 321 0.26 7.06 -1.02
CA GLY A 321 -1.04 7.74 -0.93
C GLY A 321 -1.62 7.74 0.48
N ARG A 322 -1.61 6.58 1.16
CA ARG A 322 -2.12 6.48 2.53
C ARG A 322 -1.21 7.14 3.55
N PHE A 323 0.11 7.07 3.36
CA PHE A 323 1.08 7.79 4.17
C PHE A 323 0.83 9.30 4.11
N CYS A 324 0.71 9.88 2.91
CA CYS A 324 0.46 11.31 2.79
C CYS A 324 -0.91 11.70 3.37
N ALA A 325 -1.96 10.91 3.10
CA ALA A 325 -3.31 11.17 3.62
C ALA A 325 -3.37 11.18 5.16
N ALA A 326 -2.57 10.34 5.83
CA ALA A 326 -2.50 10.32 7.29
C ALA A 326 -2.06 11.67 7.90
N PHE A 327 -1.32 12.50 7.14
CA PHE A 327 -0.88 13.82 7.60
C PHE A 327 -1.72 14.95 7.01
N THR A 328 -2.17 14.83 5.75
CA THR A 328 -2.94 15.90 5.10
C THR A 328 -4.43 15.91 5.45
N ASP A 329 -4.96 14.79 5.93
CA ASP A 329 -6.33 14.65 6.45
C ASP A 329 -6.35 13.58 7.57
N PRO A 330 -5.71 13.84 8.73
CA PRO A 330 -5.65 12.87 9.82
C PRO A 330 -7.05 12.57 10.40
N ALA A 331 -7.98 13.54 10.37
CA ALA A 331 -9.37 13.32 10.75
C ALA A 331 -10.12 12.43 9.75
N GLY A 332 -9.62 12.29 8.53
CA GLY A 332 -10.06 11.35 7.50
C GLY A 332 -9.79 9.88 7.83
N GLU A 333 -8.78 9.60 8.65
CA GLU A 333 -8.30 8.26 8.95
C GLU A 333 -9.21 7.54 9.97
N PRO A 334 -9.88 6.42 9.60
CA PRO A 334 -10.87 5.76 10.46
C PRO A 334 -10.37 5.42 11.87
N THR A 335 -9.11 5.03 11.99
CA THR A 335 -8.50 4.65 13.28
C THR A 335 -8.11 5.84 14.15
N LEU A 336 -8.15 7.05 13.62
CA LEU A 336 -7.93 8.29 14.36
C LEU A 336 -9.24 9.04 14.68
N ARG A 337 -10.38 8.59 14.15
CA ARG A 337 -11.70 9.22 14.35
C ARG A 337 -12.39 8.86 15.66
N ALA A 338 -12.10 7.69 16.21
CA ALA A 338 -12.80 7.14 17.38
C ALA A 338 -11.86 6.33 18.25
N ASP A 339 -12.25 6.11 19.51
CA ASP A 339 -11.54 5.21 20.42
C ASP A 339 -11.62 3.77 19.90
N LEU A 340 -10.54 3.03 20.13
CA LEU A 340 -10.41 1.64 19.69
C LEU A 340 -10.29 0.73 20.91
N ASP A 341 -11.40 0.11 21.29
CA ASP A 341 -11.41 -0.97 22.26
C ASP A 341 -10.72 -2.20 21.67
N THR A 342 -9.74 -2.74 22.39
CA THR A 342 -9.00 -3.92 21.95
C THR A 342 -8.87 -4.94 23.07
N TRP A 343 -8.71 -6.19 22.69
CA TRP A 343 -8.48 -7.28 23.63
C TRP A 343 -7.53 -8.32 23.04
N LEU A 344 -7.02 -9.23 23.87
CA LEU A 344 -6.24 -10.36 23.39
C LEU A 344 -7.14 -11.50 22.88
N ARG A 345 -6.84 -11.97 21.67
CA ARG A 345 -7.45 -13.14 21.04
C ARG A 345 -6.42 -14.26 20.85
N ARG A 346 -6.88 -15.51 20.94
CA ARG A 346 -6.09 -16.69 20.59
C ARG A 346 -6.03 -16.91 19.07
N THR A 347 -4.82 -17.09 18.53
CA THR A 347 -4.56 -17.42 17.13
C THR A 347 -3.65 -18.65 17.02
N ASP A 348 -3.54 -19.21 15.81
CA ASP A 348 -2.58 -20.29 15.50
C ASP A 348 -1.11 -19.88 15.77
N TYR A 349 -0.82 -18.59 15.86
CA TYR A 349 0.52 -18.02 16.02
C TYR A 349 0.81 -17.44 17.42
N GLY A 350 -0.08 -17.65 18.39
CA GLY A 350 0.04 -17.01 19.71
C GLY A 350 -1.19 -16.20 20.08
N CYS A 351 -1.09 -15.42 21.14
CA CYS A 351 -2.05 -14.34 21.38
C CYS A 351 -1.74 -13.17 20.43
N SER A 352 -2.75 -12.39 20.08
CA SER A 352 -2.62 -11.11 19.38
C SER A 352 -3.68 -10.13 19.88
N ALA A 353 -3.38 -8.83 19.82
CA ALA A 353 -4.41 -7.82 19.99
C ALA A 353 -5.44 -7.93 18.85
N ALA A 354 -6.70 -7.72 19.17
CA ALA A 354 -7.83 -7.81 18.29
C ALA A 354 -8.87 -6.75 18.65
N ASP A 355 -9.72 -6.43 17.69
CA ASP A 355 -10.91 -5.60 17.83
C ASP A 355 -12.05 -6.19 16.98
N GLU A 356 -13.24 -5.61 17.06
CA GLU A 356 -14.42 -6.09 16.33
C GLU A 356 -14.27 -6.02 14.80
N ARG A 357 -13.50 -5.04 14.30
CA ARG A 357 -13.47 -4.65 12.89
C ARG A 357 -12.06 -4.68 12.29
N TRP A 358 -11.13 -5.40 12.92
CA TRP A 358 -9.72 -5.50 12.52
C TRP A 358 -9.02 -4.13 12.32
N GLN A 359 -9.50 -3.09 12.99
CA GLN A 359 -8.93 -1.76 12.97
C GLN A 359 -7.59 -1.68 13.71
N ILE A 360 -7.29 -2.59 14.64
CA ILE A 360 -6.02 -2.60 15.36
C ILE A 360 -4.83 -2.76 14.40
N VAL A 361 -4.95 -3.64 13.41
CA VAL A 361 -3.94 -3.81 12.36
C VAL A 361 -3.70 -2.49 11.65
N ARG A 362 -4.78 -1.80 11.28
CA ARG A 362 -4.73 -0.53 10.57
C ARG A 362 -4.08 0.58 11.42
N PHE A 363 -4.28 0.58 12.74
CA PHE A 363 -3.66 1.49 13.70
C PHE A 363 -2.16 1.18 13.89
N GLU A 364 -1.79 -0.10 14.03
CA GLU A 364 -0.39 -0.55 14.08
C GLU A 364 0.39 -0.20 12.80
N GLU A 365 -0.27 -0.24 11.63
CA GLU A 365 0.32 0.23 10.37
C GLU A 365 0.64 1.74 10.42
N LEU A 366 -0.15 2.57 11.12
CA LEU A 366 0.17 3.99 11.32
C LEU A 366 1.36 4.18 12.28
N LEU A 367 1.43 3.41 13.37
CA LEU A 367 2.59 3.47 14.27
C LEU A 367 3.88 3.05 13.55
N SER A 368 3.83 1.95 12.81
CA SER A 368 5.01 1.38 12.13
C SER A 368 5.40 2.12 10.85
N GLY A 369 4.43 2.66 10.10
CA GLY A 369 4.63 3.33 8.82
C GLY A 369 4.66 4.86 8.91
N ALA A 370 3.79 5.49 9.70
CA ALA A 370 3.69 6.95 9.80
C ALA A 370 4.59 7.51 10.91
N VAL A 371 4.39 7.10 12.16
CA VAL A 371 5.15 7.63 13.32
C VAL A 371 6.65 7.42 13.16
N ARG A 372 7.05 6.22 12.73
CA ARG A 372 8.46 5.88 12.50
C ARG A 372 9.16 6.78 11.47
N ASN A 373 8.40 7.37 10.55
CA ASN A 373 8.92 8.24 9.50
C ASN A 373 8.62 9.72 9.74
N LEU A 374 8.05 10.11 10.89
CA LEU A 374 7.96 11.51 11.31
C LEU A 374 9.31 12.24 11.30
N PRO A 375 10.42 11.64 11.78
CA PRO A 375 11.74 12.28 11.68
C PRO A 375 12.18 12.54 10.24
N TRP A 376 11.80 11.65 9.31
CA TRP A 376 12.08 11.82 7.89
C TRP A 376 11.24 12.97 7.32
N ILE A 377 9.94 13.07 7.63
CA ILE A 377 9.09 14.20 7.22
C ILE A 377 9.71 15.53 7.69
N TYR A 378 10.09 15.59 8.96
CA TYR A 378 10.70 16.76 9.58
C TYR A 378 12.01 17.20 8.89
N ALA A 379 12.84 16.24 8.48
CA ALA A 379 14.16 16.48 7.90
C ALA A 379 14.17 16.68 6.38
N GLU A 380 13.33 15.95 5.65
CA GLU A 380 13.44 15.72 4.21
C GLU A 380 12.33 16.37 3.39
N LEU A 381 11.29 16.91 4.04
CA LEU A 381 10.28 17.75 3.39
C LEU A 381 10.50 19.22 3.73
N PRO A 382 10.31 20.14 2.76
CA PRO A 382 10.51 21.57 3.00
C PRO A 382 9.36 22.15 3.84
N ALA A 383 9.60 23.29 4.48
CA ALA A 383 8.53 24.12 5.05
C ALA A 383 7.49 24.53 4.01
N GLY A 384 6.21 24.47 4.38
CA GLY A 384 5.09 24.70 3.46
C GLY A 384 4.70 23.47 2.64
N ASP A 385 5.29 22.30 2.89
CA ASP A 385 4.80 21.05 2.33
C ASP A 385 3.61 20.52 3.14
N PRO A 386 2.47 20.19 2.50
CA PRO A 386 1.25 19.82 3.23
C PRO A 386 1.41 18.56 4.10
N VAL A 387 2.32 17.64 3.77
CA VAL A 387 2.58 16.46 4.61
C VAL A 387 3.39 16.86 5.85
N ARG A 388 4.33 17.80 5.72
CA ARG A 388 5.10 18.32 6.86
C ARG A 388 4.23 19.16 7.78
N ASP A 389 3.43 20.05 7.21
CA ASP A 389 2.57 20.96 7.96
C ASP A 389 1.42 20.22 8.67
N GLY A 390 1.06 19.01 8.21
CA GLY A 390 0.08 18.14 8.84
C GLY A 390 0.56 17.33 10.05
N VAL A 391 1.87 17.30 10.31
CA VAL A 391 2.46 16.54 11.44
C VAL A 391 1.82 16.89 12.80
N PRO A 392 1.62 18.16 13.18
CA PRO A 392 1.02 18.50 14.47
C PRO A 392 -0.38 17.92 14.65
N GLY A 393 -1.24 18.04 13.63
CA GLY A 393 -2.61 17.50 13.67
C GLY A 393 -2.64 15.98 13.80
N PHE A 394 -1.76 15.27 13.07
CA PHE A 394 -1.60 13.83 13.21
C PHE A 394 -1.12 13.43 14.62
N VAL A 395 -0.09 14.11 15.15
CA VAL A 395 0.46 13.82 16.49
C VAL A 395 -0.58 14.08 17.58
N GLY A 396 -1.37 15.15 17.46
CA GLY A 396 -2.48 15.43 18.37
C GLY A 396 -3.50 14.30 18.40
N LEU A 397 -4.05 13.93 17.23
CA LEU A 397 -5.09 12.90 17.13
C LEU A 397 -4.59 11.51 17.55
N ILE A 398 -3.39 11.10 17.13
CA ILE A 398 -2.85 9.81 17.58
C ILE A 398 -2.56 9.82 19.09
N GLY A 399 -2.13 10.97 19.65
CA GLY A 399 -1.95 11.15 21.08
C GLY A 399 -3.25 10.96 21.86
N GLU A 400 -4.37 11.49 21.36
CA GLU A 400 -5.69 11.25 21.93
C GLU A 400 -6.06 9.76 21.91
N ARG A 401 -5.86 9.07 20.77
CA ARG A 401 -6.14 7.62 20.68
C ARG A 401 -5.28 6.82 21.67
N LEU A 402 -4.03 7.21 21.86
CA LEU A 402 -3.12 6.57 22.81
C LEU A 402 -3.48 6.81 24.29
N ASN A 403 -4.41 7.73 24.58
CA ASN A 403 -4.94 7.95 25.93
C ASN A 403 -6.18 7.09 26.22
N HIS A 404 -6.64 6.28 25.26
CA HIS A 404 -7.76 5.37 25.47
C HIS A 404 -7.38 4.18 26.37
N PRO A 405 -8.06 3.97 27.52
CA PRO A 405 -7.70 2.93 28.48
C PRO A 405 -7.78 1.49 27.96
N GLU A 406 -8.70 1.20 27.04
CA GLU A 406 -8.92 -0.15 26.51
C GLU A 406 -8.09 -0.46 25.24
N LEU A 407 -7.20 0.46 24.84
CA LEU A 407 -6.23 0.19 23.80
C LEU A 407 -5.09 -0.67 24.36
N LEU A 408 -4.80 -1.80 23.72
CA LEU A 408 -3.70 -2.71 24.00
C LEU A 408 -2.81 -2.76 22.76
N LEU A 409 -1.54 -2.45 22.95
CA LEU A 409 -0.51 -2.51 21.91
C LEU A 409 0.55 -3.54 22.25
N ASP A 410 1.24 -4.06 21.25
CA ASP A 410 2.34 -4.99 21.45
C ASP A 410 3.54 -4.30 22.14
N ALA A 411 4.12 -4.97 23.14
CA ALA A 411 5.32 -4.53 23.84
C ALA A 411 6.50 -5.49 23.60
N GLY A 412 6.42 -6.34 22.59
CA GLY A 412 7.45 -7.30 22.22
C GLY A 412 7.46 -8.56 23.07
N PHE A 413 8.60 -9.23 23.06
CA PHE A 413 8.77 -10.50 23.78
C PHE A 413 9.23 -10.27 25.21
N PHE A 414 8.77 -11.13 26.12
CA PHE A 414 9.24 -11.13 27.50
C PHE A 414 10.62 -11.81 27.59
N ARG A 415 11.58 -11.13 28.25
CA ARG A 415 12.89 -11.72 28.55
C ARG A 415 12.80 -12.51 29.85
N HIS A 416 13.04 -13.82 29.78
CA HIS A 416 13.18 -14.67 30.95
C HIS A 416 14.46 -15.53 30.87
N GLY A 417 14.97 -15.94 32.04
CA GLY A 417 16.05 -16.91 32.16
C GLY A 417 15.53 -18.35 32.04
N GLU A 418 16.15 -19.28 32.75
CA GLU A 418 15.77 -20.70 32.72
C GLU A 418 14.43 -21.02 33.41
N ASN A 419 13.87 -20.07 34.17
CA ASN A 419 12.57 -20.22 34.85
C ASN A 419 11.44 -20.50 33.85
N GLU A 420 10.43 -21.24 34.29
CA GLU A 420 9.18 -21.41 33.54
C GLU A 420 8.58 -20.03 33.20
N PRO A 421 8.16 -19.80 31.94
CA PRO A 421 7.82 -18.45 31.47
C PRO A 421 6.74 -17.76 32.30
N ILE A 422 5.68 -18.49 32.69
CA ILE A 422 4.62 -17.92 33.52
C ILE A 422 5.08 -17.57 34.95
N THR A 423 5.99 -18.35 35.53
CA THR A 423 6.53 -18.07 36.88
C THR A 423 7.33 -16.77 36.86
N ALA A 424 8.21 -16.61 35.86
CA ALA A 424 8.97 -15.38 35.66
C ALA A 424 8.06 -14.17 35.38
N LEU A 425 6.98 -14.34 34.60
CA LEU A 425 5.99 -13.28 34.39
C LEU A 425 5.33 -12.83 35.70
N ARG A 426 4.94 -13.78 36.56
CA ARG A 426 4.29 -13.49 37.84
C ARG A 426 5.21 -12.81 38.84
N GLU A 427 6.50 -13.13 38.83
CA GLU A 427 7.51 -12.46 39.65
C GLU A 427 7.66 -10.98 39.25
N VAL A 428 7.58 -10.66 37.95
CA VAL A 428 7.78 -9.31 37.44
C VAL A 428 6.49 -8.47 37.49
N PHE A 429 5.37 -9.02 37.03
CA PHE A 429 4.11 -8.26 36.84
C PHE A 429 3.02 -8.65 37.85
N GLY A 430 3.27 -9.60 38.74
CA GLY A 430 2.29 -10.07 39.70
C GLY A 430 1.38 -11.18 39.15
N GLY A 431 0.52 -11.71 40.03
CA GLY A 431 -0.23 -12.94 39.78
C GLY A 431 -1.64 -12.79 39.20
N ARG A 432 -2.13 -11.56 38.99
CA ARG A 432 -3.51 -11.32 38.53
C ARG A 432 -3.63 -11.74 37.05
N PRO A 433 -4.57 -12.62 36.67
CA PRO A 433 -4.75 -13.00 35.27
C PRO A 433 -5.43 -11.88 34.47
N TYR A 434 -5.18 -11.87 33.15
CA TYR A 434 -5.88 -10.99 32.21
C TYR A 434 -7.37 -11.36 32.12
N ALA A 435 -8.23 -10.36 32.17
CA ALA A 435 -9.67 -10.50 31.99
C ALA A 435 -10.11 -9.71 30.76
N GLY A 436 -10.40 -10.42 29.67
CA GLY A 436 -10.94 -9.86 28.43
C GLY A 436 -12.22 -10.58 27.99
N PRO A 437 -12.89 -10.09 26.94
CA PRO A 437 -14.14 -10.66 26.42
C PRO A 437 -13.96 -12.08 25.87
N GLU A 438 -12.76 -12.41 25.38
CA GLU A 438 -12.42 -13.74 24.90
C GLU A 438 -11.61 -14.52 25.94
N ARG A 439 -12.01 -15.77 26.18
CA ARG A 439 -11.27 -16.68 27.05
C ARG A 439 -10.01 -17.15 26.34
N LEU A 440 -8.86 -16.93 26.97
CA LEU A 440 -7.58 -17.46 26.53
C LEU A 440 -7.33 -18.85 27.14
N ASP A 441 -6.74 -19.75 26.35
CA ASP A 441 -6.30 -21.10 26.75
C ASP A 441 -4.84 -21.12 27.24
N VAL A 442 -4.24 -19.94 27.42
CA VAL A 442 -2.87 -19.74 27.92
C VAL A 442 -2.87 -18.99 29.23
N ALA A 443 -1.83 -19.20 30.04
CA ALA A 443 -1.65 -18.45 31.26
C ALA A 443 -1.26 -17.00 30.96
N THR A 444 -1.86 -16.07 31.70
CA THR A 444 -1.64 -14.63 31.54
C THR A 444 -1.41 -13.94 32.88
N VAL A 445 -0.81 -12.74 32.81
CA VAL A 445 -0.67 -11.80 33.91
C VAL A 445 -1.12 -10.41 33.47
N ASP A 446 -1.68 -9.61 34.36
CA ASP A 446 -2.13 -8.25 34.10
C ASP A 446 -1.92 -7.36 35.35
N ASP A 447 -1.02 -6.38 35.24
CA ASP A 447 -0.72 -5.40 36.31
C ASP A 447 -1.45 -4.05 36.14
N GLY A 448 -2.40 -4.00 35.20
CA GLY A 448 -3.13 -2.81 34.79
C GLY A 448 -2.43 -2.00 33.69
N LEU A 449 -1.10 -1.98 33.62
CA LEU A 449 -0.35 -1.39 32.51
C LEU A 449 0.00 -2.46 31.48
N THR A 450 0.58 -3.57 31.93
CA THR A 450 1.18 -4.62 31.13
C THR A 450 0.34 -5.87 31.21
N VAL A 451 0.10 -6.50 30.05
CA VAL A 451 -0.48 -7.83 29.95
C VAL A 451 0.58 -8.78 29.39
N GLY A 452 0.97 -9.79 30.18
CA GLY A 452 1.86 -10.86 29.73
C GLY A 452 1.05 -12.09 29.34
N ALA A 453 1.35 -12.68 28.18
CA ALA A 453 0.71 -13.91 27.71
C ALA A 453 1.76 -14.97 27.38
N GLU A 454 1.65 -16.14 28.02
CA GLU A 454 2.56 -17.25 27.78
C GLU A 454 2.40 -17.78 26.34
N GLY A 455 3.54 -18.15 25.75
CA GLY A 455 3.55 -18.78 24.45
C GLY A 455 3.05 -20.23 24.49
N ALA A 456 2.10 -20.55 23.62
CA ALA A 456 1.55 -21.90 23.45
C ALA A 456 2.22 -22.66 22.30
N ILE A 457 2.07 -23.98 22.34
CA ILE A 457 2.49 -24.90 21.27
C ILE A 457 1.54 -24.72 20.07
N ASP A 458 2.10 -24.41 18.91
CA ASP A 458 1.35 -24.31 17.65
C ASP A 458 0.99 -25.70 17.08
N ARG A 459 0.19 -25.74 16.00
CA ARG A 459 -0.18 -27.01 15.33
C ARG A 459 1.02 -27.79 14.78
N ARG A 460 2.21 -27.19 14.71
CA ARG A 460 3.46 -27.77 14.23
C ARG A 460 4.33 -28.31 15.37
N GLY A 461 3.91 -28.13 16.62
CA GLY A 461 4.64 -28.59 17.81
C GLY A 461 5.66 -27.57 18.36
N TYR A 462 5.71 -26.35 17.82
CA TYR A 462 6.62 -25.31 18.29
C TYR A 462 5.95 -24.44 19.35
N ARG A 463 6.61 -24.24 20.50
CA ARG A 463 6.17 -23.26 21.49
C ARG A 463 6.48 -21.85 20.99
N ASN A 464 5.45 -21.03 20.89
CA ASN A 464 5.59 -19.60 20.59
C ASN A 464 6.32 -18.88 21.74
N ALA A 465 6.92 -17.72 21.46
CA ALA A 465 7.54 -16.91 22.50
C ALA A 465 6.48 -16.23 23.38
N THR A 466 6.80 -16.03 24.66
CA THR A 466 5.97 -15.25 25.60
C THR A 466 5.93 -13.78 25.16
N ARG A 467 4.73 -13.23 25.06
CA ARG A 467 4.50 -11.85 24.58
C ARG A 467 4.07 -10.93 25.70
N LEU A 468 4.44 -9.67 25.56
CA LEU A 468 3.97 -8.56 26.37
C LEU A 468 3.08 -7.65 25.52
N TYR A 469 2.03 -7.15 26.12
CA TYR A 469 1.18 -6.08 25.62
C TYR A 469 1.08 -5.00 26.67
N PHE A 470 0.69 -3.80 26.29
CA PHE A 470 0.55 -2.70 27.23
C PHE A 470 -0.57 -1.74 26.86
N ARG A 471 -1.12 -1.08 27.87
CA ARG A 471 -2.11 -0.02 27.76
C ARG A 471 -1.39 1.34 27.70
N PRO A 472 -1.27 1.98 26.53
CA PRO A 472 -0.48 3.20 26.38
C PRO A 472 -1.04 4.38 27.20
N ALA A 473 -2.33 4.36 27.56
CA ALA A 473 -2.97 5.36 28.42
C ALA A 473 -2.33 5.43 29.82
N PHE A 474 -1.76 4.32 30.29
CA PHE A 474 -1.12 4.22 31.60
C PHE A 474 0.41 4.21 31.52
N TYR A 475 0.98 4.42 30.32
CA TYR A 475 2.42 4.48 30.12
C TYR A 475 2.95 5.90 30.37
N GLY A 476 3.97 6.03 31.21
CA GLY A 476 4.54 7.30 31.63
C GLY A 476 5.92 7.18 32.27
N ASP A 477 6.30 8.17 33.07
CA ASP A 477 7.55 8.15 33.84
C ASP A 477 7.32 7.60 35.26
N ASP A 478 6.98 6.32 35.33
CA ASP A 478 6.69 5.59 36.57
C ASP A 478 7.39 4.23 36.62
N GLU A 479 7.45 3.62 37.81
CA GLU A 479 8.16 2.35 38.02
C GLU A 479 7.56 1.16 37.25
N ARG A 480 6.26 1.13 36.94
CA ARG A 480 5.67 0.08 36.10
C ARG A 480 6.12 0.24 34.66
N SER A 481 6.14 1.47 34.15
CA SER A 481 6.61 1.79 32.79
C SER A 481 8.10 1.47 32.61
N LYS A 482 8.94 1.73 33.63
CA LYS A 482 10.35 1.31 33.67
C LYS A 482 10.50 -0.21 33.72
N ARG A 483 9.67 -0.90 34.50
CA ARG A 483 9.65 -2.37 34.59
C ARG A 483 9.28 -3.03 33.27
N LEU A 484 8.18 -2.61 32.65
CA LEU A 484 7.80 -3.01 31.28
C LEU A 484 8.97 -2.81 30.32
N SER A 485 9.62 -1.64 30.42
CA SER A 485 10.72 -1.31 29.54
C SER A 485 11.92 -2.23 29.71
N ALA A 486 12.27 -2.59 30.94
CA ALA A 486 13.39 -3.50 31.24
C ALA A 486 13.07 -4.97 30.89
N ALA A 487 11.82 -5.40 31.09
CA ALA A 487 11.37 -6.77 30.85
C ALA A 487 11.18 -7.11 29.36
N SER A 488 10.81 -6.11 28.56
CA SER A 488 10.66 -6.24 27.11
C SER A 488 12.02 -6.45 26.42
N ALA A 489 12.13 -7.48 25.60
CA ALA A 489 13.32 -7.76 24.81
C ALA A 489 13.61 -6.62 23.83
N THR A 490 14.86 -6.16 23.79
CA THR A 490 15.30 -5.13 22.85
C THR A 490 15.39 -5.72 21.44
N GLY A 491 14.93 -4.99 20.42
CA GLY A 491 15.02 -5.41 19.02
C GLY A 491 13.67 -5.83 18.45
N VAL A 492 13.51 -7.12 18.14
CA VAL A 492 12.32 -7.63 17.43
C VAL A 492 11.08 -7.54 18.32
N GLY A 493 10.04 -6.85 17.83
CA GLY A 493 8.70 -6.81 18.44
C GLY A 493 8.40 -5.61 19.35
N ARG A 494 9.35 -4.70 19.62
CA ARG A 494 9.15 -3.57 20.56
C ARG A 494 8.71 -2.25 19.88
N ARG A 495 8.20 -2.31 18.66
CA ARG A 495 8.10 -1.12 17.79
C ARG A 495 7.06 -0.13 18.29
N GLU A 496 5.93 -0.64 18.75
CA GLU A 496 4.80 0.14 19.22
C GLU A 496 5.14 0.81 20.56
N LEU A 497 5.79 0.08 21.48
CA LEU A 497 6.31 0.65 22.73
C LEU A 497 7.33 1.78 22.48
N ASP A 498 8.27 1.59 21.57
CA ASP A 498 9.27 2.62 21.23
C ASP A 498 8.62 3.84 20.55
N ALA A 499 7.62 3.63 19.69
CA ALA A 499 6.84 4.69 19.05
C ALA A 499 6.05 5.51 20.07
N VAL A 500 5.31 4.87 20.99
CA VAL A 500 4.55 5.53 22.05
C VAL A 500 5.47 6.33 22.98
N ARG A 501 6.59 5.73 23.39
CA ARG A 501 7.59 6.41 24.22
C ARG A 501 8.12 7.67 23.56
N TRP A 502 8.42 7.60 22.26
CA TRP A 502 8.96 8.76 21.53
C TRP A 502 7.91 9.85 21.30
N LEU A 503 6.68 9.48 20.93
CA LEU A 503 5.55 10.41 20.76
C LEU A 503 5.26 11.20 22.05
N ARG A 504 5.27 10.52 23.20
CA ARG A 504 5.11 11.16 24.52
C ARG A 504 6.38 11.84 25.02
N GLY A 505 7.49 11.68 24.31
CA GLY A 505 8.79 12.20 24.69
C GLY A 505 9.00 13.67 24.29
N PRO A 506 9.92 14.38 24.97
CA PRO A 506 10.11 15.81 24.75
C PRO A 506 10.66 16.16 23.36
N VAL A 507 11.30 15.21 22.66
CA VAL A 507 11.85 15.44 21.31
C VAL A 507 10.74 15.53 20.27
N CYS A 508 9.71 14.69 20.35
CA CYS A 508 8.57 14.77 19.46
C CYS A 508 7.85 16.11 19.64
N ALA A 509 7.60 16.51 20.90
CA ALA A 509 7.01 17.80 21.23
C ALA A 509 7.78 18.98 20.60
N ARG A 510 9.12 19.01 20.72
CA ARG A 510 9.94 20.07 20.10
C ARG A 510 9.94 20.03 18.58
N ILE A 511 9.87 18.85 17.96
CA ILE A 511 9.72 18.73 16.50
C ILE A 511 8.37 19.32 16.05
N VAL A 512 7.29 19.00 16.76
CA VAL A 512 5.95 19.55 16.51
C VAL A 512 5.96 21.07 16.66
N GLU A 513 6.49 21.59 17.78
CA GLU A 513 6.60 23.03 18.05
C GLU A 513 7.37 23.77 16.94
N ARG A 514 8.46 23.19 16.43
CA ARG A 514 9.23 23.78 15.32
C ARG A 514 8.44 23.87 14.01
N ILE A 515 7.59 22.89 13.74
CA ILE A 515 6.71 22.88 12.57
C ILE A 515 5.60 23.92 12.76
N GLU A 516 4.92 23.92 13.90
CA GLU A 516 3.81 24.84 14.21
C GLU A 516 4.24 26.31 14.26
N SER A 517 5.41 26.59 14.87
CA SER A 517 5.96 27.95 14.97
C SER A 517 6.46 28.53 13.65
N ALA A 518 6.42 27.74 12.56
CA ALA A 518 7.00 28.10 11.27
C ALA A 518 8.45 28.61 11.40
N SER A 519 9.27 27.88 12.18
CA SER A 519 10.67 28.22 12.47
C SER A 519 11.58 28.34 11.22
N LEU A 520 11.07 27.98 10.03
CA LEU A 520 11.78 28.03 8.76
C LEU A 520 10.99 28.80 7.69
N PRO A 521 11.67 29.54 6.80
CA PRO A 521 11.04 30.09 5.60
C PRO A 521 10.45 28.99 4.69
N ALA A 522 9.35 29.28 3.99
CA ALA A 522 8.76 28.35 3.03
C ALA A 522 9.79 27.86 1.99
N GLY A 523 9.80 26.56 1.71
CA GLY A 523 10.77 25.92 0.83
C GLY A 523 12.11 25.54 1.49
N ALA A 524 12.41 26.02 2.70
CA ALA A 524 13.62 25.67 3.43
C ALA A 524 13.49 24.32 4.18
N TYR A 525 14.63 23.71 4.50
CA TYR A 525 14.71 22.39 5.13
C TYR A 525 15.39 22.48 6.49
N GLU A 526 14.96 21.67 7.45
CA GLU A 526 15.64 21.54 8.76
C GLU A 526 17.06 20.98 8.61
N SER A 527 17.27 20.17 7.56
CA SER A 527 18.57 19.63 7.17
C SER A 527 19.54 20.68 6.63
N ASN A 528 19.10 21.93 6.39
CA ASN A 528 19.98 23.06 6.05
C ASN A 528 20.32 23.86 7.31
N PRO A 529 21.53 23.71 7.90
CA PRO A 529 21.90 24.42 9.12
C PRO A 529 21.98 25.94 8.93
N ALA A 530 22.19 26.46 7.71
CA ALA A 530 22.14 27.91 7.46
C ALA A 530 20.72 28.48 7.63
N ALA A 531 19.68 27.64 7.51
CA ALA A 531 18.30 28.02 7.79
C ALA A 531 17.88 27.64 9.22
N SER A 532 18.25 26.45 9.68
CA SER A 532 17.76 25.90 10.96
C SER A 532 18.60 26.27 12.18
N ALA A 533 19.87 26.64 11.98
CA ALA A 533 20.82 27.03 13.03
C ALA A 533 21.87 28.07 12.54
N PRO A 534 21.47 29.23 11.98
CA PRO A 534 22.39 30.19 11.35
C PRO A 534 23.50 30.69 12.28
N ALA A 535 23.18 30.95 13.55
CA ALA A 535 24.18 31.37 14.54
C ALA A 535 25.25 30.30 14.81
N LEU A 536 24.91 29.02 14.69
CA LEU A 536 25.88 27.93 14.78
C LEU A 536 26.76 27.90 13.53
N VAL A 537 26.20 28.09 12.35
CA VAL A 537 26.97 28.15 11.10
C VAL A 537 28.03 29.26 11.16
N ALA A 538 27.65 30.46 11.60
CA ALA A 538 28.59 31.58 11.77
C ALA A 538 29.73 31.22 12.74
N ARG A 539 29.40 30.63 13.89
CA ARG A 539 30.42 30.17 14.86
C ARG A 539 31.37 29.12 14.28
N VAL A 540 30.84 28.17 13.52
CA VAL A 540 31.64 27.09 12.89
C VAL A 540 32.52 27.67 11.78
N ALA A 541 32.01 28.61 10.99
CA ALA A 541 32.75 29.32 9.95
C ALA A 541 33.96 30.05 10.55
N ASP A 542 33.75 30.82 11.63
CA ASP A 542 34.81 31.52 12.35
C ASP A 542 35.85 30.56 12.94
N ALA A 543 35.40 29.51 13.62
CA ALA A 543 36.29 28.55 14.27
C ALA A 543 37.16 27.75 13.29
N LEU A 544 36.64 27.46 12.10
CA LEU A 544 37.36 26.73 11.05
C LEU A 544 38.09 27.65 10.07
N GLY A 545 37.83 28.96 10.11
CA GLY A 545 38.35 29.94 9.16
C GLY A 545 37.84 29.70 7.73
N VAL A 546 36.58 29.30 7.56
CA VAL A 546 35.95 29.02 6.26
C VAL A 546 34.73 29.92 6.05
N ASP A 547 34.16 29.93 4.84
CA ASP A 547 32.89 30.61 4.60
C ASP A 547 31.69 29.82 5.15
N GLU A 548 30.54 30.48 5.27
CA GLU A 548 29.31 29.88 5.81
C GLU A 548 28.80 28.68 4.99
N ASP A 549 29.07 28.62 3.68
CA ASP A 549 28.66 27.46 2.87
C ASP A 549 29.49 26.23 3.25
N ALA A 550 30.81 26.39 3.35
CA ALA A 550 31.69 25.31 3.81
C ALA A 550 31.33 24.88 5.24
N ALA A 551 31.05 25.82 6.15
CA ALA A 551 30.62 25.52 7.50
C ALA A 551 29.28 24.76 7.55
N ALA A 552 28.29 25.19 6.76
CA ALA A 552 27.01 24.51 6.65
C ALA A 552 27.15 23.08 6.09
N LEU A 553 27.97 22.90 5.05
CA LEU A 553 28.27 21.59 4.48
C LEU A 553 28.98 20.68 5.50
N HIS A 554 29.92 21.23 6.28
CA HIS A 554 30.62 20.48 7.31
C HIS A 554 29.67 19.97 8.39
N LEU A 555 28.75 20.82 8.89
CA LEU A 555 27.72 20.42 9.86
C LEU A 555 26.78 19.33 9.30
N GLN A 556 26.39 19.43 8.03
CA GLN A 556 25.61 18.39 7.36
C GLN A 556 26.37 17.07 7.28
N LEU A 557 27.66 17.11 6.96
CA LEU A 557 28.52 15.94 6.92
C LEU A 557 28.79 15.37 8.31
N LEU A 558 28.82 16.18 9.37
CA LEU A 558 28.99 15.73 10.76
C LEU A 558 27.76 14.98 11.29
N ALA A 559 26.56 15.50 11.02
CA ALA A 559 25.35 15.10 11.73
C ALA A 559 24.39 14.21 10.93
N LEU A 560 24.25 14.44 9.61
CA LEU A 560 23.18 13.80 8.85
C LEU A 560 23.54 12.35 8.46
N PRO A 561 22.60 11.39 8.56
CA PRO A 561 22.88 9.98 8.24
C PRO A 561 23.28 9.75 6.77
N ALA A 562 22.60 10.42 5.83
CA ALA A 562 22.79 10.21 4.39
C ALA A 562 22.81 11.52 3.56
N PRO A 563 23.77 12.44 3.81
CA PRO A 563 23.92 13.66 3.03
C PRO A 563 24.52 13.32 1.66
N THR A 564 23.71 12.83 0.72
CA THR A 564 24.14 12.65 -0.68
C THR A 564 24.33 14.02 -1.33
N ASP A 565 25.14 14.11 -2.39
CA ASP A 565 25.33 15.38 -3.09
C ASP A 565 24.00 15.92 -3.66
N ARG A 566 23.07 15.02 -4.02
CA ARG A 566 21.71 15.39 -4.46
C ARG A 566 20.94 16.04 -3.32
N ASN A 567 20.96 15.44 -2.13
CA ASN A 567 20.22 15.92 -0.97
C ASN A 567 20.80 17.24 -0.45
N VAL A 568 22.12 17.33 -0.30
CA VAL A 568 22.82 18.57 0.08
C VAL A 568 22.45 19.71 -0.87
N ARG A 569 22.48 19.49 -2.19
CA ARG A 569 22.04 20.53 -3.14
C ARG A 569 20.57 20.89 -2.99
N THR A 570 19.71 19.91 -2.73
CA THR A 570 18.27 20.12 -2.56
C THR A 570 17.99 20.96 -1.31
N TRP A 571 18.50 20.55 -0.15
CA TRP A 571 18.24 21.22 1.13
C TRP A 571 18.78 22.65 1.17
N ASN A 572 19.97 22.87 0.60
CA ASN A 572 20.62 24.18 0.60
C ASN A 572 20.18 25.08 -0.58
N GLY A 573 19.39 24.57 -1.54
CA GLY A 573 19.05 25.30 -2.77
C GLY A 573 20.26 25.60 -3.64
N TRP A 574 21.32 24.78 -3.56
CA TRP A 574 22.59 25.03 -4.23
C TRP A 574 22.63 24.45 -5.65
N LYS A 575 23.23 25.22 -6.56
CA LYS A 575 23.73 24.69 -7.85
C LYS A 575 25.02 23.91 -7.63
N ALA A 576 25.37 23.05 -8.59
CA ALA A 576 26.55 22.18 -8.52
C ALA A 576 27.86 22.95 -8.23
N ALA A 577 28.10 24.09 -8.90
CA ALA A 577 29.30 24.90 -8.71
C ALA A 577 29.48 25.43 -7.28
N ARG A 578 28.39 25.89 -6.63
CA ARG A 578 28.44 26.38 -5.24
C ARG A 578 28.78 25.24 -4.28
N HIS A 579 28.15 24.08 -4.47
CA HIS A 579 28.44 22.87 -3.69
C HIS A 579 29.90 22.42 -3.85
N GLN A 580 30.42 22.40 -5.09
CA GLN A 580 31.81 22.02 -5.36
C GLN A 580 32.82 22.98 -4.72
N LYS A 581 32.52 24.30 -4.73
CA LYS A 581 33.36 25.29 -4.05
C LYS A 581 33.44 25.03 -2.54
N ALA A 582 32.29 24.85 -1.88
CA ALA A 582 32.25 24.55 -0.45
C ALA A 582 32.98 23.25 -0.12
N ALA A 583 32.80 22.20 -0.94
CA ALA A 583 33.50 20.93 -0.80
C ALA A 583 35.02 21.09 -0.93
N ALA A 584 35.50 21.82 -1.94
CA ALA A 584 36.92 22.07 -2.15
C ALA A 584 37.56 22.80 -0.95
N THR A 585 36.89 23.82 -0.40
CA THR A 585 37.35 24.52 0.81
C THR A 585 37.51 23.57 1.99
N LEU A 586 36.60 22.61 2.20
CA LEU A 586 36.72 21.64 3.28
C LEU A 586 37.88 20.66 3.08
N VAL A 587 38.15 20.25 1.82
CA VAL A 587 39.28 19.39 1.46
C VAL A 587 40.61 20.13 1.66
N GLU A 588 40.71 21.37 1.19
CA GLU A 588 41.90 22.22 1.35
C GLU A 588 42.25 22.46 2.82
N ARG A 589 41.23 22.54 3.68
CA ARG A 589 41.38 22.66 5.14
C ARG A 589 41.66 21.34 5.85
N GLY A 590 41.66 20.21 5.14
CA GLY A 590 41.88 18.87 5.71
C GLY A 590 40.77 18.39 6.63
N LEU A 591 39.57 18.99 6.56
CA LEU A 591 38.42 18.66 7.42
C LEU A 591 37.64 17.43 6.92
N VAL A 592 37.81 17.12 5.63
CA VAL A 592 37.19 15.99 4.93
C VAL A 592 38.21 15.40 3.96
N ILE A 593 37.98 14.16 3.55
CA ILE A 593 38.77 13.46 2.52
C ILE A 593 37.93 13.21 1.28
N GLU A 594 38.58 13.22 0.12
CA GLU A 594 37.99 12.70 -1.12
C GLU A 594 38.16 11.18 -1.15
N ASP A 595 37.07 10.45 -1.34
CA ASP A 595 37.06 8.98 -1.33
C ASP A 595 35.90 8.45 -2.20
N LYS A 596 35.92 7.15 -2.51
CA LYS A 596 34.83 6.46 -3.23
C LYS A 596 34.23 5.38 -2.36
N ARG A 597 33.21 5.76 -1.57
CA ARG A 597 32.51 4.83 -0.67
C ARG A 597 31.25 4.24 -1.31
N PRO A 598 31.07 2.91 -1.30
CA PRO A 598 29.93 2.27 -1.94
C PRO A 598 28.59 2.78 -1.40
N ARG A 599 27.70 3.17 -2.32
CA ARG A 599 26.32 3.64 -2.05
C ARG A 599 26.22 4.95 -1.25
N ALA A 600 27.31 5.72 -1.12
CA ALA A 600 27.30 6.99 -0.40
C ALA A 600 26.58 8.13 -1.15
N GLY A 601 26.62 8.12 -2.49
CA GLY A 601 26.04 9.20 -3.31
C GLY A 601 26.72 10.56 -3.14
N ARG A 602 27.96 10.59 -2.66
CA ARG A 602 28.80 11.79 -2.49
C ARG A 602 30.29 11.50 -2.72
N GLN A 603 31.09 12.55 -2.85
CA GLN A 603 32.53 12.46 -3.15
C GLN A 603 33.45 12.80 -1.96
N ILE A 604 32.95 13.51 -0.95
CA ILE A 604 33.71 13.89 0.24
C ILE A 604 33.16 13.21 1.50
N PHE A 605 34.05 12.90 2.45
CA PHE A 605 33.73 12.12 3.65
C PHE A 605 34.47 12.63 4.87
N LEU A 606 33.87 12.40 6.04
CA LEU A 606 34.65 12.52 7.27
C LEU A 606 35.73 11.42 7.30
N PRO A 607 36.92 11.73 7.84
CA PRO A 607 37.89 10.71 8.21
C PRO A 607 37.26 9.61 9.08
N GLY A 608 37.81 8.39 8.98
CA GLY A 608 37.36 7.24 9.76
C GLY A 608 36.59 6.15 8.99
N GLU A 609 36.16 5.14 9.74
CA GLU A 609 35.58 3.88 9.24
C GLU A 609 34.25 4.08 8.50
N TRP A 610 34.06 3.33 7.41
CA TRP A 610 32.79 3.22 6.68
C TRP A 610 32.05 1.92 7.00
N ILE A 611 30.85 2.00 7.56
CA ILE A 611 30.08 0.81 7.95
C ILE A 611 29.06 0.46 6.87
N HIS A 612 29.05 -0.80 6.45
CA HIS A 612 28.10 -1.31 5.46
C HIS A 612 26.70 -1.58 6.04
N ALA A 613 25.66 -1.33 5.24
CA ALA A 613 24.26 -1.66 5.57
C ALA A 613 23.63 -2.60 4.52
N LYS A 614 22.65 -3.42 4.91
CA LYS A 614 21.87 -4.25 3.97
C LYS A 614 20.80 -3.37 3.30
N LYS A 615 20.53 -3.55 2.00
CA LYS A 615 19.38 -2.88 1.34
C LYS A 615 18.08 -3.21 2.11
N PRO A 616 17.16 -2.25 2.30
CA PRO A 616 17.15 -0.90 1.71
C PRO A 616 17.99 0.16 2.47
N TYR A 617 18.57 -0.18 3.61
CA TYR A 617 19.22 0.77 4.51
C TYR A 617 20.57 1.28 4.03
N GLN A 618 20.95 2.50 4.43
CA GLN A 618 22.13 3.20 3.92
C GLN A 618 23.37 2.99 4.79
N PRO A 619 24.55 2.77 4.18
CA PRO A 619 25.83 2.79 4.89
C PRO A 619 26.19 4.22 5.33
N MET A 620 27.01 4.36 6.38
CA MET A 620 27.49 5.65 6.88
C MET A 620 28.82 5.52 7.62
N GLU A 621 29.45 6.64 7.95
CA GLU A 621 30.62 6.71 8.82
C GLU A 621 30.32 6.20 10.23
N ALA A 622 31.26 5.47 10.84
CA ALA A 622 31.12 4.96 12.22
C ALA A 622 30.79 6.04 13.24
N TRP A 623 31.46 7.19 13.11
CA TRP A 623 31.16 8.41 13.84
C TRP A 623 29.66 8.74 13.92
N LYS A 624 28.97 8.71 12.77
CA LYS A 624 27.54 9.04 12.71
C LYS A 624 26.69 7.99 13.38
N ALA A 625 27.02 6.72 13.18
CA ALA A 625 26.29 5.63 13.82
C ALA A 625 26.35 5.77 15.35
N GLU A 626 27.51 6.10 15.91
CA GLU A 626 27.68 6.37 17.34
C GLU A 626 26.92 7.62 17.78
N LEU A 627 27.05 8.73 17.04
CA LEU A 627 26.37 10.01 17.32
C LEU A 627 24.85 9.86 17.46
N ILE A 628 24.23 9.02 16.62
CA ILE A 628 22.77 8.80 16.61
C ILE A 628 22.34 7.54 17.38
N GLY A 629 23.28 6.83 18.01
CA GLY A 629 23.01 5.62 18.79
C GLY A 629 22.60 4.39 17.96
N LEU A 630 23.02 4.33 16.70
CA LEU A 630 22.80 3.20 15.80
C LEU A 630 23.79 2.06 16.09
N ARG A 631 23.26 0.89 16.40
CA ARG A 631 24.07 -0.30 16.74
C ARG A 631 24.55 -1.05 15.50
N ARG A 632 25.67 -1.76 15.68
CA ARG A 632 26.16 -2.75 14.69
C ARG A 632 25.57 -4.12 15.00
N SER A 633 25.14 -4.85 13.97
CA SER A 633 24.71 -6.23 14.08
C SER A 633 25.92 -7.15 14.30
N TYR A 634 25.66 -8.40 14.67
CA TYR A 634 26.69 -9.42 14.93
C TYR A 634 27.71 -9.62 13.79
N ASN A 635 27.35 -9.28 12.55
CA ASN A 635 28.22 -9.36 11.37
C ASN A 635 28.88 -8.01 11.00
N GLY A 636 28.91 -7.05 11.92
CA GLY A 636 29.56 -5.74 11.75
C GLY A 636 28.81 -4.74 10.86
N ARG A 637 27.59 -5.05 10.41
CA ARG A 637 26.77 -4.15 9.59
C ARG A 637 25.91 -3.25 10.46
N LEU A 638 25.37 -2.17 9.90
CA LEU A 638 24.39 -1.36 10.64
C LEU A 638 23.09 -2.14 10.86
N GLU A 639 22.62 -2.18 12.11
CA GLU A 639 21.29 -2.66 12.47
C GLU A 639 20.22 -1.74 11.90
N ASN A 640 19.02 -2.27 11.71
CA ASN A 640 17.97 -1.51 11.07
C ASN A 640 16.62 -1.72 11.73
N PRO A 641 15.75 -0.69 11.75
CA PRO A 641 15.90 0.68 11.19
C PRO A 641 16.83 1.63 11.95
N LEU A 642 16.99 2.86 11.45
CA LEU A 642 17.46 3.99 12.25
C LEU A 642 16.59 4.15 13.51
N PRO A 643 17.21 4.47 14.66
CA PRO A 643 16.47 4.79 15.87
C PRO A 643 15.68 6.09 15.70
N LEU A 644 14.60 6.24 16.45
CA LEU A 644 13.91 7.52 16.57
C LEU A 644 14.86 8.56 17.20
N PRO A 645 14.84 9.82 16.74
CA PRO A 645 15.82 10.82 17.13
C PRO A 645 15.68 11.19 18.61
N THR A 646 16.82 11.46 19.24
CA THR A 646 16.91 11.94 20.63
C THR A 646 17.04 13.46 20.73
N ARG A 647 17.13 14.15 19.59
CA ARG A 647 17.35 15.60 19.45
C ARG A 647 16.65 16.13 18.20
N THR A 648 16.32 17.42 18.18
CA THR A 648 15.98 18.12 16.93
C THR A 648 17.21 18.25 16.04
N LEU A 649 17.05 18.60 14.75
CA LEU A 649 18.21 18.74 13.85
C LEU A 649 19.17 19.88 14.27
N PRO A 650 18.70 21.08 14.64
CA PRO A 650 19.57 22.12 15.21
C PRO A 650 20.33 21.67 16.46
N GLU A 651 19.66 20.94 17.37
CA GLU A 651 20.29 20.37 18.56
C GLU A 651 21.33 19.31 18.19
N LEU A 652 21.08 18.50 17.16
CA LEU A 652 22.03 17.50 16.67
C LEU A 652 23.26 18.16 16.05
N PHE A 653 23.09 19.22 15.24
CA PHE A 653 24.21 19.98 14.69
C PHE A 653 25.07 20.60 15.81
N ALA A 654 24.42 21.23 16.80
CA ALA A 654 25.11 21.83 17.94
C ALA A 654 25.84 20.77 18.77
N HIS A 655 25.22 19.61 18.98
CA HIS A 655 25.83 18.51 19.72
C HIS A 655 27.04 17.94 18.99
N ALA A 656 26.92 17.67 17.69
CA ALA A 656 28.02 17.15 16.88
C ALA A 656 29.21 18.13 16.88
N TRP A 657 28.95 19.43 16.73
CA TRP A 657 30.00 20.45 16.81
C TRP A 657 30.64 20.54 18.19
N SER A 658 29.86 20.46 19.26
CA SER A 658 30.40 20.48 20.64
C SER A 658 31.34 19.31 20.92
N LEU A 659 31.12 18.14 20.30
CA LEU A 659 32.04 17.01 20.41
C LEU A 659 33.35 17.28 19.64
N VAL A 660 33.25 17.86 18.44
CA VAL A 660 34.43 18.30 17.67
C VAL A 660 35.26 19.32 18.46
N GLU A 661 34.62 20.32 19.09
CA GLU A 661 35.28 21.32 19.94
C GLU A 661 36.03 20.68 21.14
N LYS A 662 35.57 19.52 21.63
CA LYS A 662 36.20 18.78 22.72
C LYS A 662 37.31 17.83 22.27
N GLY A 663 37.57 17.73 20.97
CA GLY A 663 38.48 16.74 20.40
C GLY A 663 37.90 15.32 20.38
N GLU A 664 36.60 15.18 20.61
CA GLU A 664 35.84 13.94 20.50
C GLU A 664 35.15 13.85 19.13
N GLY A 665 35.71 14.46 18.10
CA GLY A 665 35.17 14.47 16.73
C GLY A 665 35.51 13.21 15.92
N PRO A 666 35.18 13.20 14.62
CA PRO A 666 35.61 12.14 13.70
C PRO A 666 37.14 11.94 13.72
N ALA A 667 37.55 10.67 13.76
CA ALA A 667 38.94 10.23 13.94
C ALA A 667 39.80 10.27 12.67
#